data_AF-A0A7W9TW14-F1
#
_entry.id   AF-A0A7W9TW14-F1
#
_cell.length_a   1.000
_cell.length_b   1.000
_cell.length_c   1.000
_cell.angle_alpha   90.00
_cell.angle_beta   90.00
_cell.angle_gamma   90.00
#
_symmetry.space_group_name_H-M   'P 1'
#
loop_
_entity.id
_entity.type
_entity.pdbx_description
1 polymer ?
#
loop_
_entity_poly.entity_id
_entity_poly.type
_entity_poly.pdbx_seq_one_letter_code
_entity_poly.pdbx_strand_id
1 'polypeptide(L)'
;MKKLHIDLLVIVLLAIVVAGAILIWGGALGITTPNAKGFALIGISLGALFLALVVSFDGLVRWFGALRRLRDLLQLRGPAIAKTTQAGVPAVATKSQTSSPTLKPLRQLLRAQNGFRWRYRQPWLLLIGEDTAVNRLIPEIEGCGWLASNETVLLSGSTPPHESINDQWLRQIRWLRWSRPVDAIVLVLDDGTLLPERSQEKNSWGLHLARIRKVLSWSAPVFVLDIAGTDAVHRIDTPVTGCEFTRPLNATAVETALFELRDRLADRSVFQIASNAEDTYASDLSKRLDTRTTPLARWISGLSDWQRRALPVAGVFFAPLAMSGASPSDSSGSTRLPLWRYLADAANRTPGRRTWTHPVTIASTVALVLIGLCSAGMLISGMNNAHEVMLTRESLQALNRASDTPARLRALLGLQQRIALHETRVQEHTPIFTRFGLNHDHAILNALWAPYARAARPLLVSPVQQDIEGQLVDLGQMSTAQVDIQSSQVAQDGQQALKTYLMMADPQRADPTFMTPQLGQHWNPDTGLRPGEKLDLSAQLLGFWAQHFPAHPDWRIQPREDLVGNARQTLLAIIGVRNSEDTIYQSILDSVGHKYPDQTLASLTAGTDTRGLFATSSTVPGVFTRQAWEGSIEAAIDDAAKHNGVEGNWVLGNSANSVNSGSSQAGTAMTPDALRAALRAHYFSDYAERWQDFMNSIRCAAAPTLPAAVGQLKLIADARQSPLIALMKSLAFQGAAGA
;
A
#
# COMPACT_ATOMS: atom_id res chain seq x y z
N MET A 1 42.83 19.15 -1.74
CA MET A 1 42.45 17.73 -1.68
C MET A 1 42.79 17.10 -0.34
N LYS A 2 44.01 17.31 0.21
CA LYS A 2 44.44 16.74 1.51
C LYS A 2 43.51 17.04 2.71
N LYS A 3 42.94 18.25 2.82
CA LYS A 3 42.07 18.64 3.95
C LYS A 3 40.73 17.87 3.99
N LEU A 4 40.15 17.57 2.82
CA LEU A 4 38.86 16.89 2.71
C LEU A 4 38.96 15.39 3.02
N HIS A 5 40.12 14.77 2.73
CA HIS A 5 40.40 13.40 3.15
C HIS A 5 40.55 13.28 4.67
N ILE A 6 41.13 14.29 5.34
CA ILE A 6 41.28 14.31 6.79
C ILE A 6 39.91 14.41 7.47
N ASP A 7 39.03 15.30 7.00
CA ASP A 7 37.68 15.47 7.58
C ASP A 7 36.80 14.21 7.43
N LEU A 8 36.89 13.52 6.29
CA LEU A 8 36.12 12.30 6.03
C LEU A 8 36.64 11.11 6.86
N LEU A 9 37.97 11.02 7.04
CA LEU A 9 38.62 10.01 7.88
C LEU A 9 38.27 10.23 9.36
N VAL A 10 38.22 11.48 9.83
CA VAL A 10 37.79 11.84 11.19
C VAL A 10 36.33 11.45 11.45
N ILE A 11 35.42 11.69 10.50
CA ILE A 11 34.00 11.30 10.64
C ILE A 11 33.84 9.78 10.73
N VAL A 12 34.57 9.02 9.90
CA VAL A 12 34.55 7.56 9.92
C VAL A 12 35.14 7.04 11.24
N LEU A 13 36.24 7.64 11.71
CA LEU A 13 36.90 7.23 12.95
C LEU A 13 36.04 7.54 14.18
N LEU A 14 35.35 8.68 14.19
CA LEU A 14 34.35 9.02 15.22
C LEU A 14 33.19 8.01 15.23
N ALA A 15 32.66 7.64 14.05
CA ALA A 15 31.59 6.66 13.94
C ALA A 15 31.99 5.27 14.46
N ILE A 16 33.23 4.86 14.19
CA ILE A 16 33.80 3.59 14.70
C ILE A 16 33.97 3.65 16.22
N VAL A 17 34.45 4.76 16.78
CA VAL A 17 34.60 4.95 18.24
C VAL A 17 33.24 4.91 18.95
N VAL A 18 32.22 5.58 18.40
CA VAL A 18 30.86 5.57 18.99
C VAL A 18 30.21 4.19 18.84
N ALA A 19 30.39 3.50 17.71
CA ALA A 19 29.95 2.13 17.51
C ALA A 19 30.62 1.16 18.51
N GLY A 20 31.93 1.30 18.73
CA GLY A 20 32.68 0.53 19.73
C GLY A 20 32.20 0.80 21.17
N ALA A 21 31.93 2.06 21.51
CA ALA A 21 31.39 2.43 22.82
C ALA A 21 30.01 1.81 23.10
N ILE A 22 29.15 1.69 22.09
CA ILE A 22 27.83 1.05 22.23
C ILE A 22 27.94 -0.47 22.35
N LEU A 23 28.91 -1.09 21.68
CA LEU A 23 29.17 -2.52 21.83
C LEU A 23 29.73 -2.87 23.22
N ILE A 24 30.61 -2.03 23.77
CA ILE A 24 31.30 -2.26 25.05
C ILE A 24 30.46 -1.81 26.27
N TRP A 25 29.78 -0.66 26.17
CA TRP A 25 29.02 -0.04 27.29
C TRP A 25 27.51 0.05 27.06
N GLY A 26 26.96 -0.46 25.95
CA GLY A 26 25.52 -0.39 25.66
C GLY A 26 24.61 -1.03 26.70
N GLY A 27 25.13 -1.97 27.50
CA GLY A 27 24.40 -2.54 28.65
C GLY A 27 24.12 -1.53 29.77
N ALA A 28 25.02 -0.58 30.03
CA ALA A 28 24.85 0.48 31.02
C ALA A 28 23.88 1.59 30.55
N LEU A 29 23.64 1.68 29.24
CA LEU A 29 22.75 2.64 28.59
C LEU A 29 21.34 2.08 28.31
N GLY A 30 21.00 0.88 28.80
CA GLY A 30 19.69 0.26 28.63
C GLY A 30 19.46 -0.43 27.27
N ILE A 31 20.49 -0.58 26.44
CA ILE A 31 20.43 -1.24 25.12
C ILE A 31 20.91 -2.69 25.27
N THR A 32 20.06 -3.55 25.83
CA THR A 32 20.42 -4.93 26.20
C THR A 32 20.09 -5.96 25.13
N THR A 33 19.08 -5.72 24.28
CA THR A 33 18.66 -6.70 23.27
C THR A 33 19.56 -6.66 22.02
N PRO A 34 19.86 -7.82 21.38
CA PRO A 34 20.68 -7.89 20.17
C PRO A 34 20.14 -7.00 19.04
N ASN A 35 18.81 -6.94 18.92
CA ASN A 35 18.11 -6.13 17.92
C ASN A 35 18.30 -4.63 18.18
N ALA A 36 18.26 -4.17 19.43
CA ALA A 36 18.44 -2.75 19.77
C ALA A 36 19.88 -2.27 19.51
N LYS A 37 20.89 -3.14 19.71
CA LYS A 37 22.28 -2.86 19.32
C LYS A 37 22.43 -2.75 17.81
N GLY A 38 21.74 -3.61 17.05
CA GLY A 38 21.67 -3.54 15.59
C GLY A 38 21.08 -2.21 15.09
N PHE A 39 19.95 -1.77 15.65
CA PHE A 39 19.33 -0.49 15.29
C PHE A 39 20.21 0.73 15.59
N ALA A 40 20.90 0.74 16.74
CA ALA A 40 21.82 1.83 17.09
C ALA A 40 23.02 1.92 16.13
N LEU A 41 23.61 0.79 15.75
CA LEU A 41 24.73 0.73 14.80
C LEU A 41 24.32 1.17 13.39
N ILE A 42 23.11 0.79 12.96
CA ILE A 42 22.55 1.23 11.67
C ILE A 42 22.28 2.74 11.70
N GLY A 43 21.73 3.27 12.78
CA GLY A 43 21.50 4.72 12.95
C GLY A 43 22.79 5.54 12.90
N ILE A 44 23.87 5.06 13.53
CA ILE A 44 25.16 5.75 13.55
C ILE A 44 25.87 5.66 12.20
N SER A 45 25.81 4.51 11.53
CA SER A 45 26.39 4.38 10.18
C SER A 45 25.63 5.24 9.16
N LEU A 46 24.30 5.33 9.23
CA LEU A 46 23.51 6.25 8.42
C LEU A 46 23.80 7.72 8.74
N GLY A 47 23.94 8.06 10.03
CA GLY A 47 24.30 9.42 10.47
C GLY A 47 25.69 9.83 10.00
N ALA A 48 26.67 8.93 10.09
CA ALA A 48 28.04 9.14 9.62
C ALA A 48 28.10 9.21 8.09
N LEU A 49 27.34 8.38 7.38
CA LEU A 49 27.20 8.44 5.92
C LEU A 49 26.58 9.77 5.49
N PHE A 50 25.53 10.22 6.17
CA PHE A 50 24.91 11.52 5.92
C PHE A 50 25.89 12.67 6.13
N LEU A 51 26.64 12.66 7.24
CA LEU A 51 27.64 13.68 7.55
C LEU A 51 28.79 13.68 6.52
N ALA A 52 29.31 12.49 6.16
CA ALA A 52 30.34 12.33 5.14
C ALA A 52 29.87 12.79 3.76
N LEU A 53 28.59 12.61 3.44
CA LEU A 53 28.01 12.99 2.15
C LEU A 53 27.73 14.49 2.08
N VAL A 54 27.35 15.13 3.18
CA VAL A 54 27.28 16.60 3.30
C VAL A 54 28.66 17.23 3.11
N VAL A 55 29.72 16.64 3.66
CA VAL A 55 31.11 17.10 3.48
C VAL A 55 31.63 16.84 2.05
N SER A 56 31.24 15.71 1.43
CA SER A 56 31.62 15.35 0.06
C SER A 56 30.88 16.16 -1.03
N PHE A 57 29.71 16.73 -0.71
CA PHE A 57 28.91 17.57 -1.64
C PHE A 57 29.70 18.77 -2.19
N ASP A 58 30.59 19.38 -1.40
CA ASP A 58 31.45 20.48 -1.84
C ASP A 58 32.51 20.02 -2.88
N GLY A 59 32.85 18.72 -2.88
CA GLY A 59 33.72 18.05 -3.86
C GLY A 59 32.98 17.60 -5.13
N LEU A 60 31.78 17.03 -4.99
CA LEU A 60 30.94 16.56 -6.11
C LEU A 60 30.48 17.70 -7.04
N VAL A 61 30.28 18.90 -6.49
CA VAL A 61 29.99 20.11 -7.28
C VAL A 61 31.17 20.52 -8.17
N ARG A 62 32.42 20.29 -7.74
CA ARG A 62 33.62 20.53 -8.58
C ARG A 62 33.72 19.51 -9.71
N TRP A 63 33.31 18.26 -9.47
CA TRP A 63 33.34 17.17 -10.45
C TRP A 63 32.28 17.35 -11.56
N PHE A 64 31.04 17.71 -11.21
CA PHE A 64 30.01 18.06 -12.20
C PHE A 64 30.33 19.35 -12.98
N GLY A 65 31.07 20.27 -12.37
CA GLY A 65 31.62 21.45 -13.06
C GLY A 65 32.68 21.11 -14.10
N ALA A 66 33.46 20.03 -13.90
CA ALA A 66 34.44 19.53 -14.86
C ALA A 66 33.79 18.75 -16.01
N LEU A 67 32.79 17.91 -15.71
CA LEU A 67 32.04 17.16 -16.74
C LEU A 67 31.29 18.06 -17.73
N ARG A 68 30.79 19.22 -17.26
CA ARG A 68 30.14 20.21 -18.14
C ARG A 68 31.10 20.88 -19.13
N ARG A 69 32.36 21.10 -18.74
CA ARG A 69 33.39 21.67 -19.63
C ARG A 69 33.80 20.69 -20.73
N LEU A 70 33.82 19.39 -20.43
CA LEU A 70 34.05 18.34 -21.41
C LEU A 70 32.94 18.28 -22.48
N ARG A 71 31.68 18.51 -22.06
CA ARG A 71 30.52 18.55 -22.97
C ARG A 71 30.49 19.78 -23.87
N ASP A 72 30.91 20.95 -23.37
CA ASP A 72 31.00 22.17 -24.19
C ASP A 72 32.18 22.12 -25.18
N LEU A 73 33.24 21.34 -24.90
CA LEU A 73 34.35 21.08 -25.85
C LEU A 73 33.96 20.14 -27.01
N LEU A 74 32.95 19.28 -26.82
CA LEU A 74 32.53 18.27 -27.81
C LEU A 74 31.43 18.76 -28.77
N GLN A 75 30.90 19.97 -28.62
CA GLN A 75 29.76 20.49 -29.42
C GLN A 75 30.13 21.55 -30.47
N LEU A 76 31.38 21.63 -30.93
CA LEU A 76 31.78 22.47 -32.06
C LEU A 76 31.81 21.68 -33.37
N ARG A 77 30.64 21.44 -33.98
CA ARG A 77 30.46 21.33 -35.45
C ARG A 77 28.98 21.16 -35.82
N GLY A 78 28.48 22.06 -36.69
CA GLY A 78 27.20 21.92 -37.38
C GLY A 78 26.49 23.26 -37.63
N PRO A 79 26.55 23.83 -38.86
CA PRO A 79 25.91 25.09 -39.23
C PRO A 79 24.56 24.87 -39.94
N ALA A 80 23.68 25.88 -39.96
CA ALA A 80 22.62 25.96 -40.95
C ALA A 80 22.19 27.42 -41.23
N ILE A 81 22.07 27.70 -42.53
CA ILE A 81 21.76 28.95 -43.23
C ILE A 81 20.26 29.00 -43.55
N ALA A 82 19.66 30.21 -43.55
CA ALA A 82 18.58 30.77 -44.42
C ALA A 82 17.79 31.83 -43.62
N LYS A 83 17.83 33.16 -43.89
CA LYS A 83 17.15 33.95 -44.96
C LYS A 83 15.64 33.60 -45.06
N THR A 84 14.64 34.50 -45.02
CA THR A 84 14.53 35.94 -45.30
C THR A 84 13.09 36.44 -45.01
N THR A 85 12.93 37.78 -44.83
CA THR A 85 11.72 38.63 -45.07
C THR A 85 10.64 38.66 -43.96
N GLN A 86 10.01 39.77 -43.52
CA GLN A 86 9.74 41.12 -44.08
C GLN A 86 9.80 42.23 -43.01
N ALA A 87 9.95 43.45 -43.51
CA ALA A 87 9.95 44.72 -42.80
C ALA A 87 8.57 45.16 -42.29
N GLY A 88 8.59 45.97 -41.23
CA GLY A 88 7.48 46.81 -40.76
C GLY A 88 8.00 47.84 -39.75
N VAL A 89 8.17 49.08 -40.20
CA VAL A 89 8.64 50.26 -39.44
C VAL A 89 7.50 50.79 -38.53
N PRO A 90 7.80 51.42 -37.37
CA PRO A 90 6.92 51.42 -36.21
C PRO A 90 6.00 52.64 -36.14
N ALA A 91 4.85 52.48 -35.49
CA ALA A 91 3.98 53.58 -35.10
C ALA A 91 4.30 54.01 -33.65
N VAL A 92 4.75 55.25 -33.51
CA VAL A 92 4.89 55.98 -32.24
C VAL A 92 3.49 56.34 -31.73
N ALA A 93 3.17 55.98 -30.50
CA ALA A 93 2.11 56.61 -29.72
C ALA A 93 2.47 56.58 -28.23
N THR A 94 2.83 57.76 -27.75
CA THR A 94 3.13 58.16 -26.37
C THR A 94 1.94 57.90 -25.45
N LYS A 95 2.17 57.25 -24.30
CA LYS A 95 1.39 57.47 -23.07
C LYS A 95 2.22 57.10 -21.84
N SER A 96 2.57 58.13 -21.10
CA SER A 96 3.23 58.16 -19.81
C SER A 96 2.37 57.48 -18.74
N GLN A 97 2.84 56.34 -18.21
CA GLN A 97 2.41 55.78 -16.93
C GLN A 97 3.61 55.12 -16.24
N THR A 98 3.83 55.50 -14.99
CA THR A 98 4.90 55.06 -14.08
C THR A 98 4.74 53.57 -13.75
N SER A 99 5.16 52.68 -14.65
CA SER A 99 5.15 51.23 -14.41
C SER A 99 6.58 50.73 -14.18
N SER A 100 6.78 49.94 -13.13
CA SER A 100 8.05 49.26 -12.83
C SER A 100 8.70 48.67 -14.10
N PRO A 101 10.03 48.83 -14.28
CA PRO A 101 10.69 48.37 -15.50
C PRO A 101 10.44 46.87 -15.68
N THR A 102 10.09 46.47 -16.90
CA THR A 102 9.74 45.08 -17.23
C THR A 102 10.86 44.45 -18.07
N LEU A 103 11.32 43.24 -17.70
CA LEU A 103 12.39 42.53 -18.43
C LEU A 103 11.93 41.76 -19.70
N LYS A 104 10.64 41.86 -20.07
CA LYS A 104 10.09 41.23 -21.28
C LYS A 104 10.76 41.72 -22.59
N PRO A 105 10.95 43.03 -22.83
CA PRO A 105 11.66 43.52 -24.01
C PRO A 105 13.12 43.03 -24.05
N LEU A 106 13.84 43.05 -22.92
CA LEU A 106 15.20 42.49 -22.84
C LEU A 106 15.24 41.01 -23.26
N ARG A 107 14.27 40.21 -22.78
CA ARG A 107 14.15 38.80 -23.17
C ARG A 107 13.96 38.63 -24.68
N GLN A 108 13.15 39.47 -25.32
CA GLN A 108 12.90 39.39 -26.76
C GLN A 108 14.15 39.77 -27.55
N LEU A 109 14.82 40.86 -27.16
CA LEU A 109 16.07 41.33 -27.78
C LEU A 109 17.17 40.26 -27.69
N LEU A 110 17.42 39.72 -26.50
CA LEU A 110 18.45 38.70 -26.31
C LEU A 110 18.12 37.40 -27.05
N ARG A 111 16.85 37.01 -27.14
CA ARG A 111 16.42 35.84 -27.93
C ARG A 111 16.67 36.03 -29.42
N ALA A 112 16.35 37.22 -29.95
CA ALA A 112 16.57 37.55 -31.35
C ALA A 112 18.06 37.55 -31.69
N GLN A 113 18.91 38.08 -30.81
CA GLN A 113 20.36 38.15 -31.04
C GLN A 113 21.08 36.81 -30.81
N ASN A 114 20.75 36.09 -29.73
CA ASN A 114 21.56 34.97 -29.23
C ASN A 114 20.90 33.58 -29.38
N GLY A 115 19.68 33.50 -29.92
CA GLY A 115 18.96 32.25 -30.19
C GLY A 115 18.61 31.45 -28.92
N PHE A 116 18.67 30.11 -28.98
CA PHE A 116 18.24 29.23 -27.87
C PHE A 116 19.06 29.40 -26.57
N ARG A 117 20.34 29.76 -26.65
CA ARG A 117 21.25 29.94 -25.50
C ARG A 117 21.31 31.38 -24.97
N TRP A 118 20.37 32.25 -25.36
CA TRP A 118 20.36 33.68 -25.00
C TRP A 118 20.51 33.98 -23.50
N ARG A 119 20.03 33.10 -22.62
CA ARG A 119 20.06 33.29 -21.15
C ARG A 119 21.46 33.32 -20.54
N TYR A 120 22.44 32.66 -21.14
CA TYR A 120 23.76 32.45 -20.53
C TYR A 120 24.92 32.72 -21.48
N ARG A 121 24.65 33.32 -22.65
CA ARG A 121 25.69 33.64 -23.64
C ARG A 121 26.46 34.90 -23.31
N GLN A 122 25.78 35.90 -22.74
CA GLN A 122 26.38 37.14 -22.26
C GLN A 122 26.33 37.17 -20.72
N PRO A 123 27.38 37.68 -20.06
CA PRO A 123 27.38 37.92 -18.63
C PRO A 123 26.49 39.11 -18.26
N TRP A 124 25.74 38.95 -17.18
CA TRP A 124 24.86 39.99 -16.64
C TRP A 124 25.52 40.61 -15.42
N LEU A 125 25.76 41.92 -15.48
CA LEU A 125 26.33 42.72 -14.41
C LEU A 125 25.21 43.56 -13.79
N LEU A 126 25.02 43.44 -12.48
CA LEU A 126 24.03 44.22 -11.73
C LEU A 126 24.72 45.44 -11.13
N LEU A 127 24.41 46.62 -11.65
CA LEU A 127 24.89 47.91 -11.18
C LEU A 127 24.06 48.37 -9.99
N ILE A 128 24.71 48.69 -8.89
CA ILE A 128 24.08 49.14 -7.66
C ILE A 128 24.85 50.37 -7.21
N GLY A 129 24.17 51.45 -6.89
CA GLY A 129 24.80 52.68 -6.41
C GLY A 129 23.73 53.71 -6.14
N GLU A 130 24.14 54.92 -5.77
CA GLU A 130 23.24 56.05 -5.73
C GLU A 130 22.75 56.36 -7.16
N ASP A 131 21.47 56.65 -7.35
CA ASP A 131 20.89 56.88 -8.69
C ASP A 131 21.61 58.00 -9.45
N THR A 132 22.05 59.03 -8.73
CA THR A 132 22.85 60.13 -9.26
C THR A 132 24.21 59.67 -9.80
N ALA A 133 24.88 58.75 -9.11
CA ALA A 133 26.17 58.19 -9.50
C ALA A 133 26.03 57.26 -10.72
N VAL A 134 25.01 56.39 -10.71
CA VAL A 134 24.77 55.44 -11.81
C VAL A 134 24.34 56.18 -13.08
N ASN A 135 23.48 57.19 -12.97
CA ASN A 135 23.04 57.99 -14.12
C ASN A 135 24.17 58.85 -14.70
N ARG A 136 25.10 59.35 -13.87
CA ARG A 136 26.30 60.05 -14.36
C ARG A 136 27.26 59.13 -15.12
N LEU A 137 27.37 57.87 -14.73
CA LEU A 137 28.23 56.89 -15.40
C LEU A 137 27.60 56.39 -16.71
N ILE A 138 26.31 56.04 -16.70
CA ILE A 138 25.58 55.57 -17.88
C ILE A 138 24.20 56.23 -17.93
N PRO A 139 24.07 57.39 -18.59
CA PRO A 139 22.79 58.09 -18.68
C PRO A 139 21.74 57.29 -19.47
N GLU A 140 22.18 56.39 -20.36
CA GLU A 140 21.31 55.56 -21.22
C GLU A 140 20.53 54.46 -20.48
N ILE A 141 20.87 54.18 -19.21
CA ILE A 141 20.17 53.21 -18.38
C ILE A 141 18.86 53.80 -17.81
N GLU A 142 18.75 55.14 -17.80
CA GLU A 142 17.59 55.87 -17.30
C GLU A 142 16.36 55.58 -18.18
N GLY A 143 15.28 55.09 -17.56
CA GLY A 143 14.01 54.75 -18.22
C GLY A 143 13.77 53.25 -18.46
N CYS A 144 14.74 52.48 -18.96
CA CYS A 144 14.56 51.04 -19.24
C CYS A 144 15.08 50.12 -18.10
N GLY A 145 16.02 50.60 -17.28
CA GLY A 145 16.61 49.84 -16.17
C GLY A 145 17.55 48.70 -16.60
N TRP A 146 17.79 48.54 -17.90
CA TRP A 146 18.73 47.59 -18.47
C TRP A 146 19.32 48.14 -19.76
N LEU A 147 20.55 47.72 -20.07
CA LEU A 147 21.23 48.09 -21.29
C LEU A 147 22.02 46.89 -21.82
N ALA A 148 21.75 46.51 -23.06
CA ALA A 148 22.31 45.30 -23.67
C ALA A 148 23.37 45.69 -24.72
N SER A 149 24.63 45.40 -24.39
CA SER A 149 25.77 45.52 -25.29
C SER A 149 26.03 44.19 -26.01
N ASN A 150 26.82 44.22 -27.09
CA ASN A 150 27.18 42.98 -27.82
C ASN A 150 27.93 41.97 -26.93
N GLU A 151 28.66 42.46 -25.92
CA GLU A 151 29.51 41.65 -25.05
C GLU A 151 28.93 41.44 -23.64
N THR A 152 28.18 42.40 -23.09
CA THR A 152 27.69 42.39 -21.70
C THR A 152 26.27 42.96 -21.57
N VAL A 153 25.52 42.49 -20.58
CA VAL A 153 24.22 43.06 -20.22
C VAL A 153 24.35 43.76 -18.87
N LEU A 154 24.11 45.06 -18.87
CA LEU A 154 24.11 45.89 -17.66
C LEU A 154 22.67 46.01 -17.16
N LEU A 155 22.46 45.73 -15.89
CA LEU A 155 21.17 45.83 -15.23
C LEU A 155 21.29 46.89 -14.14
N SER A 156 20.40 47.87 -14.10
CA SER A 156 20.31 48.74 -12.93
C SER A 156 19.57 48.02 -11.81
N GLY A 157 20.17 48.03 -10.63
CA GLY A 157 19.54 47.71 -9.36
C GLY A 157 19.36 48.94 -8.47
N SER A 158 19.60 50.14 -9.01
CA SER A 158 19.52 51.39 -8.25
C SER A 158 18.04 51.75 -7.96
N THR A 159 17.80 52.21 -6.74
CA THR A 159 16.53 52.74 -6.25
C THR A 159 16.89 54.01 -5.48
N PRO A 160 16.03 55.05 -5.46
CA PRO A 160 16.37 56.34 -4.86
C PRO A 160 16.73 56.20 -3.38
N PRO A 161 17.53 57.13 -2.82
CA PRO A 161 18.27 56.96 -1.55
C PRO A 161 17.44 56.70 -0.28
N HIS A 162 16.11 56.54 -0.38
CA HIS A 162 15.23 56.20 0.75
C HIS A 162 14.16 55.14 0.45
N GLU A 163 14.16 54.49 -0.71
CA GLU A 163 13.13 53.48 -1.03
C GLU A 163 13.64 52.03 -0.87
N SER A 164 12.78 51.17 -0.34
CA SER A 164 13.12 49.76 -0.12
C SER A 164 13.41 49.05 -1.45
N ILE A 165 14.47 48.25 -1.48
CA ILE A 165 14.89 47.40 -2.62
C ILE A 165 13.68 46.83 -3.36
N ASN A 166 13.66 47.02 -4.68
CA ASN A 166 12.64 46.43 -5.55
C ASN A 166 12.82 44.90 -5.64
N ASP A 167 12.34 44.20 -4.63
CA ASP A 167 12.38 42.73 -4.55
C ASP A 167 11.66 42.10 -5.75
N GLN A 168 10.66 42.77 -6.34
CA GLN A 168 9.95 42.31 -7.52
C GLN A 168 10.86 42.31 -8.76
N TRP A 169 11.65 43.36 -8.97
CA TRP A 169 12.65 43.43 -10.05
C TRP A 169 13.69 42.32 -9.93
N LEU A 170 14.27 42.13 -8.74
CA LEU A 170 15.24 41.05 -8.48
C LEU A 170 14.61 39.66 -8.67
N ARG A 171 13.34 39.48 -8.29
CA ARG A 171 12.60 38.23 -8.57
C ARG A 171 12.40 38.02 -10.07
N GLN A 172 12.12 39.06 -10.86
CA GLN A 172 12.03 38.95 -12.31
C GLN A 172 13.36 38.52 -12.92
N ILE A 173 14.50 39.08 -12.48
CA ILE A 173 15.85 38.65 -12.90
C ILE A 173 16.05 37.17 -12.56
N ARG A 174 15.73 36.75 -11.33
CA ARG A 174 15.84 35.35 -10.88
C ARG A 174 14.97 34.40 -11.72
N TRP A 175 13.75 34.81 -12.06
CA TRP A 175 12.85 34.03 -12.93
C TRP A 175 13.39 33.92 -14.36
N LEU A 176 14.01 34.98 -14.87
CA LEU A 176 14.55 35.02 -16.22
C LEU A 176 15.79 34.13 -16.37
N ARG A 177 16.63 34.08 -15.32
CA ARG A 177 17.84 33.25 -15.21
C ARG A 177 17.89 32.47 -13.89
N TRP A 178 17.15 31.37 -13.84
CA TRP A 178 16.99 30.55 -12.62
C TRP A 178 18.32 30.02 -12.03
N SER A 179 19.27 29.56 -12.84
CA SER A 179 20.48 28.88 -12.33
C SER A 179 21.64 29.80 -11.94
N ARG A 180 21.70 30.99 -12.54
CA ARG A 180 22.72 32.04 -12.34
C ARG A 180 22.05 33.38 -12.66
N PRO A 181 21.35 34.01 -11.69
CA PRO A 181 20.58 35.23 -11.96
C PRO A 181 21.46 36.37 -12.48
N VAL A 182 22.62 36.54 -11.86
CA VAL A 182 23.60 37.61 -12.14
C VAL A 182 25.00 37.01 -12.06
N ASP A 183 25.90 37.44 -12.94
CA ASP A 183 27.28 36.96 -13.01
C ASP A 183 28.20 37.76 -12.08
N ALA A 184 28.03 39.08 -11.97
CA ALA A 184 28.64 39.90 -10.93
C ALA A 184 27.77 41.11 -10.53
N ILE A 185 28.01 41.61 -9.32
CA ILE A 185 27.41 42.83 -8.80
C ILE A 185 28.48 43.92 -8.84
N VAL A 186 28.18 45.08 -9.42
CA VAL A 186 29.08 46.23 -9.48
C VAL A 186 28.50 47.33 -8.60
N LEU A 187 29.20 47.66 -7.52
CA LEU A 187 28.82 48.67 -6.55
C LEU A 187 29.49 50.01 -6.89
N VAL A 188 28.71 50.96 -7.37
CA VAL A 188 29.13 52.24 -7.92
C VAL A 188 29.18 53.30 -6.81
N LEU A 189 30.32 53.97 -6.67
CA LEU A 189 30.59 55.04 -5.71
C LEU A 189 30.96 56.33 -6.46
N ASP A 190 30.42 57.47 -6.05
CA ASP A 190 30.77 58.78 -6.59
C ASP A 190 31.68 59.54 -5.62
N ASP A 191 32.32 60.61 -6.08
CA ASP A 191 33.25 61.43 -5.29
C ASP A 191 32.57 62.11 -4.08
N GLY A 192 31.27 62.39 -4.19
CA GLY A 192 30.45 62.91 -3.10
C GLY A 192 29.97 61.86 -2.09
N THR A 193 30.25 60.57 -2.31
CA THR A 193 29.81 59.52 -1.38
C THR A 193 30.61 59.59 -0.08
N LEU A 194 29.95 59.98 1.00
CA LEU A 194 30.55 60.03 2.34
C LEU A 194 30.91 58.60 2.78
N LEU A 195 32.20 58.27 2.66
CA LEU A 195 32.75 57.04 3.21
C LEU A 195 32.83 57.22 4.73
N PRO A 196 32.16 56.37 5.54
CA PRO A 196 32.11 56.55 6.98
C PRO A 196 33.51 56.55 7.59
N GLU A 197 33.86 57.63 8.28
CA GLU A 197 35.18 57.79 8.92
C GLU A 197 35.35 56.86 10.13
N ARG A 198 34.24 56.43 10.74
CA ARG A 198 34.21 55.64 11.97
C ARG A 198 33.72 54.22 11.73
N SER A 199 34.49 53.22 12.18
CA SER A 199 34.21 51.78 12.00
C SER A 199 32.89 51.28 12.65
N GLN A 200 32.20 52.11 13.44
CA GLN A 200 30.95 51.76 14.14
C GLN A 200 29.68 52.17 13.38
N GLU A 201 29.78 52.91 12.29
CA GLU A 201 28.62 53.24 11.46
C GLU A 201 28.19 52.02 10.63
N LYS A 202 26.91 51.66 10.71
CA LYS A 202 26.36 50.50 10.00
C LYS A 202 26.48 50.74 8.49
N ASN A 203 27.33 49.97 7.82
CA ASN A 203 27.44 50.00 6.37
C ASN A 203 26.12 49.51 5.73
N SER A 204 25.28 50.46 5.30
CA SER A 204 23.96 50.21 4.70
C SER A 204 24.04 49.33 3.44
N TRP A 205 25.12 49.47 2.67
CA TRP A 205 25.40 48.66 1.49
C TRP A 205 25.67 47.18 1.83
N GLY A 206 26.25 46.90 3.01
CA GLY A 206 26.42 45.53 3.50
C GLY A 206 25.08 44.81 3.72
N LEU A 207 24.08 45.52 4.26
CA LEU A 207 22.71 44.99 4.38
C LEU A 207 22.01 44.88 3.01
N HIS A 208 22.23 45.87 2.14
CA HIS A 208 21.67 45.90 0.79
C HIS A 208 22.12 44.65 -0.01
N LEU A 209 23.42 44.37 -0.05
CA LEU A 209 23.99 43.19 -0.70
C LEU A 209 23.52 41.87 -0.04
N ALA A 210 23.32 41.85 1.28
CA ALA A 210 22.75 40.70 1.98
C ALA A 210 21.34 40.36 1.50
N ARG A 211 20.50 41.39 1.33
CA ARG A 211 19.12 41.27 0.87
C ARG A 211 19.07 40.83 -0.59
N ILE A 212 19.91 41.38 -1.46
CA ILE A 212 20.03 40.92 -2.86
C ILE A 212 20.42 39.46 -2.92
N ARG A 213 21.45 39.04 -2.16
CA ARG A 213 21.85 37.63 -2.05
C ARG A 213 20.69 36.73 -1.62
N LYS A 214 19.87 37.19 -0.66
CA LYS A 214 18.71 36.46 -0.14
C LYS A 214 17.60 36.34 -1.19
N VAL A 215 17.26 37.42 -1.89
CA VAL A 215 16.19 37.43 -2.91
C VAL A 215 16.61 36.62 -4.14
N LEU A 216 17.84 36.77 -4.61
CA LEU A 216 18.37 36.02 -5.74
C LEU A 216 18.68 34.56 -5.41
N SER A 217 18.79 34.18 -4.12
CA SER A 217 19.32 32.88 -3.66
C SER A 217 20.67 32.52 -4.33
N TRP A 218 21.49 33.55 -4.55
CA TRP A 218 22.73 33.47 -5.31
C TRP A 218 23.74 34.48 -4.74
N SER A 219 24.97 34.05 -4.48
CA SER A 219 26.05 34.93 -4.05
C SER A 219 26.99 35.19 -5.23
N ALA A 220 26.72 36.25 -5.99
CA ALA A 220 27.58 36.74 -7.08
C ALA A 220 28.79 37.49 -6.52
N PRO A 221 29.97 37.46 -7.19
CA PRO A 221 31.11 38.32 -6.85
C PRO A 221 30.73 39.80 -6.91
N VAL A 222 31.25 40.58 -5.98
CA VAL A 222 30.99 42.02 -5.86
C VAL A 222 32.26 42.77 -6.28
N PHE A 223 32.15 43.66 -7.26
CA PHE A 223 33.20 44.59 -7.67
C PHE A 223 32.81 45.99 -7.24
N VAL A 224 33.72 46.74 -6.63
CA VAL A 224 33.49 48.14 -6.28
C VAL A 224 34.02 48.99 -7.44
N LEU A 225 33.21 49.94 -7.91
CA LEU A 225 33.55 50.87 -8.98
C LEU A 225 33.48 52.29 -8.43
N ASP A 226 34.61 52.94 -8.29
CA ASP A 226 34.69 54.34 -7.88
C ASP A 226 34.81 55.23 -9.13
N ILE A 227 33.79 56.07 -9.35
CA ILE A 227 33.72 56.95 -10.51
C ILE A 227 34.22 58.33 -10.11
N ALA A 228 35.24 58.83 -10.81
CA ALA A 228 35.67 60.20 -10.63
C ALA A 228 36.60 60.72 -11.74
N GLY A 229 36.64 62.05 -11.88
CA GLY A 229 37.46 62.74 -12.88
C GLY A 229 36.92 62.56 -14.31
N THR A 230 37.58 63.20 -15.28
CA THR A 230 37.24 63.09 -16.71
C THR A 230 38.50 62.77 -17.49
N ASP A 231 38.44 61.78 -18.38
CA ASP A 231 39.53 61.46 -19.30
C ASP A 231 39.26 62.13 -20.66
N ALA A 232 39.89 63.29 -20.86
CA ALA A 232 39.70 64.09 -22.07
C ALA A 232 40.27 63.40 -23.34
N VAL A 233 41.29 62.55 -23.15
CA VAL A 233 42.13 61.97 -24.21
C VAL A 233 41.55 60.66 -24.71
N HIS A 234 41.32 59.67 -23.84
CA HIS A 234 40.90 58.34 -24.30
C HIS A 234 39.38 58.17 -24.37
N ARG A 235 38.61 58.92 -23.56
CA ARG A 235 37.13 58.99 -23.49
C ARG A 235 36.41 57.64 -23.40
N ILE A 236 36.44 56.83 -24.46
CA ILE A 236 35.78 55.53 -24.64
C ILE A 236 36.77 54.37 -24.44
N ASP A 237 38.06 54.57 -24.74
CA ASP A 237 39.11 53.56 -24.69
C ASP A 237 40.01 53.68 -23.44
N THR A 238 39.51 54.32 -22.38
CA THR A 238 40.25 54.48 -21.12
C THR A 238 40.71 53.10 -20.60
N PRO A 239 42.01 52.91 -20.32
CA PRO A 239 42.54 51.63 -19.86
C PRO A 239 41.92 51.22 -18.53
N VAL A 240 41.72 49.91 -18.34
CA VAL A 240 41.15 49.37 -17.10
C VAL A 240 42.13 49.58 -15.95
N THR A 241 41.74 50.41 -14.98
CA THR A 241 42.52 50.70 -13.76
C THR A 241 41.82 50.14 -12.53
N GLY A 242 42.47 49.21 -11.82
CA GLY A 242 41.90 48.57 -10.63
C GLY A 242 42.78 47.46 -10.05
N CYS A 243 42.32 46.87 -8.95
CA CYS A 243 42.94 45.74 -8.27
C CYS A 243 41.92 44.65 -7.93
N GLU A 244 42.31 43.39 -8.13
CA GLU A 244 41.52 42.21 -7.71
C GLU A 244 41.99 41.70 -6.35
N PHE A 245 41.07 41.22 -5.53
CA PHE A 245 41.40 40.72 -4.19
C PHE A 245 41.34 39.19 -4.11
N THR A 246 42.36 38.61 -3.48
CA THR A 246 42.35 37.21 -3.07
C THR A 246 41.66 37.06 -1.70
N ARG A 247 40.79 36.06 -1.54
CA ARG A 247 40.11 35.79 -0.25
C ARG A 247 41.02 35.02 0.71
N PRO A 248 40.98 35.27 2.04
CA PRO A 248 40.07 36.15 2.79
C PRO A 248 40.44 37.64 2.71
N LEU A 249 39.44 38.51 2.87
CA LEU A 249 39.58 39.95 2.68
C LEU A 249 39.87 40.64 4.02
N ASN A 250 41.06 41.22 4.16
CA ASN A 250 41.49 42.00 5.32
C ASN A 250 41.68 43.46 4.92
N ALA A 251 41.36 44.41 5.80
CA ALA A 251 41.54 45.84 5.53
C ALA A 251 42.97 46.16 5.10
N THR A 252 43.98 45.63 5.80
CA THR A 252 45.40 45.84 5.48
C THR A 252 45.79 45.30 4.11
N ALA A 253 45.28 44.13 3.71
CA ALA A 253 45.54 43.55 2.39
C ALA A 253 44.94 44.39 1.26
N VAL A 254 43.76 44.98 1.50
CA VAL A 254 43.12 45.91 0.56
C VAL A 254 43.90 47.21 0.46
N GLU A 255 44.35 47.77 1.60
CA GLU A 255 45.20 48.97 1.61
C GLU A 255 46.50 48.75 0.83
N THR A 256 47.20 47.63 1.05
CA THR A 256 48.43 47.30 0.32
C THR A 256 48.19 47.22 -1.19
N ALA A 257 47.12 46.57 -1.63
CA ALA A 257 46.79 46.45 -3.05
C ALA A 257 46.41 47.80 -3.70
N LEU A 258 45.79 48.71 -2.94
CA LEU A 258 45.45 50.05 -3.41
C LEU A 258 46.68 50.97 -3.46
N PHE A 259 47.59 50.90 -2.47
CA PHE A 259 48.86 51.63 -2.54
C PHE A 259 49.75 51.15 -3.68
N GLU A 260 49.82 49.84 -3.94
CA GLU A 260 50.54 49.30 -5.10
C GLU A 260 49.91 49.75 -6.42
N LEU A 261 48.58 49.89 -6.47
CA LEU A 261 47.91 50.49 -7.63
C LEU A 261 48.25 51.97 -7.80
N ARG A 262 48.24 52.75 -6.71
CA ARG A 262 48.63 54.16 -6.70
C ARG A 262 50.04 54.36 -7.26
N ASP A 263 51.00 53.57 -6.77
CA ASP A 263 52.41 53.69 -7.16
C ASP A 263 52.59 53.34 -8.65
N ARG A 264 51.94 52.27 -9.13
CA ARG A 264 51.93 51.92 -10.56
C ARG A 264 51.28 53.00 -11.44
N LEU A 265 50.23 53.66 -10.93
CA LEU A 265 49.59 54.77 -11.64
C LEU A 265 50.49 56.01 -11.66
N ALA A 266 51.23 56.28 -10.57
CA ALA A 266 52.21 57.37 -10.54
C ALA A 266 53.29 57.14 -11.61
N ASP A 267 53.92 55.95 -11.63
CA ASP A 267 54.94 55.59 -12.60
C ASP A 267 54.42 55.67 -14.05
N ARG A 268 53.21 55.14 -14.30
CA ARG A 268 52.58 55.19 -15.62
C ARG A 268 52.27 56.63 -16.04
N SER A 269 51.79 57.46 -15.11
CA SER A 269 51.39 58.83 -15.40
C SER A 269 52.57 59.70 -15.83
N VAL A 270 53.77 59.48 -15.28
CA VAL A 270 54.99 60.20 -15.69
C VAL A 270 55.27 59.96 -17.17
N PHE A 271 55.14 58.70 -17.63
CA PHE A 271 55.32 58.36 -19.04
C PHE A 271 54.20 58.94 -19.92
N GLN A 272 52.95 58.85 -19.46
CA GLN A 272 51.78 59.36 -20.20
C GLN A 272 51.85 60.87 -20.39
N ILE A 273 52.10 61.65 -19.33
CA ILE A 273 52.21 63.11 -19.38
C ILE A 273 53.41 63.55 -20.21
N ALA A 274 54.54 62.83 -20.13
CA ALA A 274 55.70 63.11 -20.97
C ALA A 274 55.41 62.90 -22.47
N SER A 275 54.49 61.98 -22.81
CA SER A 275 54.08 61.73 -24.19
C SER A 275 52.95 62.65 -24.68
N ASN A 276 51.97 62.94 -23.82
CA ASN A 276 50.86 63.83 -24.07
C ASN A 276 50.48 64.55 -22.75
N ALA A 277 50.69 65.85 -22.70
CA ALA A 277 50.43 66.66 -21.51
C ALA A 277 48.95 66.68 -21.09
N GLU A 278 48.02 66.35 -22.00
CA GLU A 278 46.58 66.29 -21.72
C GLU A 278 46.13 64.96 -21.06
N ASP A 279 46.98 63.92 -21.01
CA ASP A 279 46.66 62.63 -20.39
C ASP A 279 46.92 62.65 -18.86
N THR A 280 46.15 63.48 -18.15
CA THR A 280 46.31 63.69 -16.69
C THR A 280 45.50 62.71 -15.84
N TYR A 281 44.67 61.85 -16.45
CA TYR A 281 43.73 61.01 -15.70
C TYR A 281 44.45 60.07 -14.71
N ALA A 282 45.53 59.43 -15.14
CA ALA A 282 46.29 58.51 -14.29
C ALA A 282 47.00 59.23 -13.12
N SER A 283 47.52 60.45 -13.34
CA SER A 283 48.13 61.25 -12.26
C SER A 283 47.09 61.76 -11.28
N ASP A 284 45.94 62.22 -11.78
CA ASP A 284 44.84 62.72 -10.95
C ASP A 284 44.25 61.58 -10.11
N LEU A 285 44.15 60.38 -10.67
CA LEU A 285 43.74 59.18 -9.95
C LEU A 285 44.77 58.75 -8.90
N SER A 286 46.07 58.79 -9.21
CA SER A 286 47.13 58.47 -8.25
C SER A 286 47.10 59.44 -7.05
N LYS A 287 47.01 60.75 -7.32
CA LYS A 287 46.86 61.79 -6.28
C LYS A 287 45.60 61.60 -5.43
N ARG A 288 44.51 61.13 -6.03
CA ARG A 288 43.26 60.82 -5.30
C ARG A 288 43.41 59.61 -4.40
N LEU A 289 44.12 58.58 -4.84
CA LEU A 289 44.32 57.36 -4.06
C LEU A 289 45.12 57.62 -2.78
N ASP A 290 45.98 58.65 -2.75
CA ASP A 290 46.71 59.03 -1.52
C ASP A 290 45.78 59.32 -0.34
N THR A 291 44.66 60.01 -0.58
CA THR A 291 43.70 60.37 0.47
C THR A 291 42.57 59.34 0.61
N ARG A 292 42.22 58.64 -0.48
CA ARG A 292 41.03 57.78 -0.54
C ARG A 292 41.29 56.30 -0.20
N THR A 293 42.55 55.84 -0.21
CA THR A 293 42.91 54.42 0.01
C THR A 293 42.47 53.89 1.39
N THR A 294 42.84 54.57 2.48
CA THR A 294 42.53 54.13 3.85
C THR A 294 41.02 54.11 4.14
N PRO A 295 40.22 55.15 3.78
CA PRO A 295 38.76 55.09 3.90
C PRO A 295 38.13 53.97 3.07
N LEU A 296 38.56 53.76 1.82
CA LEU A 296 38.03 52.71 0.95
C LEU A 296 38.31 51.31 1.51
N ALA A 297 39.54 51.04 1.93
CA ALA A 297 39.89 49.71 2.43
C ALA A 297 39.11 49.33 3.68
N ARG A 298 38.95 50.27 4.62
CA ARG A 298 38.13 50.09 5.83
C ARG A 298 36.66 49.87 5.50
N TRP A 299 36.13 50.63 4.54
CA TRP A 299 34.75 50.50 4.11
C TRP A 299 34.49 49.15 3.43
N ILE A 300 35.40 48.68 2.56
CA ILE A 300 35.28 47.41 1.85
C ILE A 300 35.35 46.23 2.83
N SER A 301 36.26 46.24 3.80
CA SER A 301 36.29 45.21 4.84
C SER A 301 34.97 45.22 5.65
N GLY A 302 34.50 46.42 6.00
CA GLY A 302 33.26 46.65 6.74
C GLY A 302 31.98 46.19 6.04
N LEU A 303 31.98 46.00 4.72
CA LEU A 303 30.84 45.40 3.99
C LEU A 303 30.51 43.99 4.50
N SER A 304 31.53 43.26 4.99
CA SER A 304 31.41 41.86 5.37
C SER A 304 31.27 41.60 6.87
N ASP A 305 31.56 42.59 7.73
CA ASP A 305 31.71 42.46 9.19
C ASP A 305 30.46 41.93 9.91
N TRP A 306 29.26 42.29 9.46
CA TRP A 306 28.01 41.91 10.13
C TRP A 306 27.46 40.55 9.70
N GLN A 307 28.07 39.87 8.72
CA GLN A 307 27.53 38.65 8.13
C GLN A 307 28.25 37.39 8.60
N ARG A 308 27.49 36.34 8.98
CA ARG A 308 28.04 34.99 9.26
C ARG A 308 28.80 34.37 8.07
N ARG A 309 28.59 34.90 6.85
CA ARG A 309 29.34 34.52 5.64
C ARG A 309 29.75 35.80 4.92
N ALA A 310 31.05 36.02 4.81
CA ALA A 310 31.62 37.18 4.13
C ALA A 310 31.05 37.35 2.72
N LEU A 311 30.76 38.60 2.34
CA LEU A 311 30.38 38.93 0.98
C LEU A 311 31.58 38.66 0.05
N PRO A 312 31.32 38.11 -1.15
CA PRO A 312 32.37 37.77 -2.11
C PRO A 312 32.91 39.02 -2.84
N VAL A 313 33.47 40.00 -2.13
CA VAL A 313 34.12 41.14 -2.80
C VAL A 313 35.36 40.63 -3.55
N ALA A 314 35.45 40.98 -4.83
CA ALA A 314 36.41 40.43 -5.79
C ALA A 314 37.43 41.47 -6.29
N GLY A 315 37.14 42.77 -6.18
CA GLY A 315 38.09 43.82 -6.54
C GLY A 315 37.50 45.24 -6.49
N VAL A 316 38.37 46.24 -6.64
CA VAL A 316 38.05 47.67 -6.79
C VAL A 316 38.57 48.16 -8.12
N PHE A 317 37.75 48.91 -8.84
CA PHE A 317 38.05 49.50 -10.14
C PHE A 317 37.69 50.97 -10.15
N PHE A 318 38.36 51.73 -11.01
CA PHE A 318 38.17 53.17 -11.16
C PHE A 318 37.77 53.47 -12.61
N ALA A 319 36.84 54.40 -12.79
CA ALA A 319 36.39 54.83 -14.11
C ALA A 319 36.22 56.36 -14.17
N PRO A 320 36.49 56.99 -15.33
CA PRO A 320 36.20 58.40 -15.54
C PRO A 320 34.70 58.63 -15.76
N LEU A 321 34.22 59.83 -15.44
CA LEU A 321 32.90 60.30 -15.86
C LEU A 321 32.90 60.70 -17.35
N ALA A 322 31.76 60.53 -18.00
CA ALA A 322 31.52 61.08 -19.33
C ALA A 322 31.48 62.62 -19.27
N MET A 323 32.19 63.30 -20.17
CA MET A 323 32.17 64.76 -20.24
C MET A 323 30.77 65.28 -20.62
N SER A 324 30.25 66.23 -19.83
CA SER A 324 28.96 66.88 -20.08
C SER A 324 29.08 67.84 -21.27
N GLY A 325 28.47 67.50 -22.42
CA GLY A 325 28.48 68.34 -23.62
C GLY A 325 28.68 67.60 -24.96
N ALA A 326 28.92 66.28 -24.94
CA ALA A 326 28.99 65.48 -26.16
C ALA A 326 27.57 65.26 -26.74
N SER A 327 27.43 65.35 -28.08
CA SER A 327 26.15 65.15 -28.78
C SER A 327 25.53 63.78 -28.45
N PRO A 328 24.19 63.59 -28.56
CA PRO A 328 23.50 62.34 -28.24
C PRO A 328 23.94 61.12 -29.07
N SER A 329 24.81 61.28 -30.07
CA SER A 329 25.49 60.19 -30.79
C SER A 329 26.74 59.64 -30.08
N ASP A 330 27.32 60.39 -29.15
CA ASP A 330 28.54 60.02 -28.40
C ASP A 330 28.23 59.34 -27.05
N SER A 331 26.98 59.39 -26.57
CA SER A 331 26.56 58.72 -25.32
C SER A 331 26.72 57.20 -25.37
N SER A 332 26.67 56.62 -26.58
CA SER A 332 26.85 55.19 -26.85
C SER A 332 28.28 54.69 -26.57
N GLY A 333 29.22 55.60 -26.28
CA GLY A 333 30.58 55.28 -25.86
C GLY A 333 30.68 54.71 -24.44
N SER A 334 29.78 55.10 -23.53
CA SER A 334 29.80 54.67 -22.11
C SER A 334 29.62 53.16 -21.93
N THR A 335 28.94 52.49 -22.86
CA THR A 335 28.78 51.03 -22.85
C THR A 335 29.97 50.28 -23.48
N ARG A 336 30.86 50.98 -24.18
CA ARG A 336 32.03 50.39 -24.85
C ARG A 336 33.30 50.44 -24.01
N LEU A 337 33.22 51.00 -22.79
CA LEU A 337 34.34 50.99 -21.86
C LEU A 337 34.90 49.56 -21.72
N PRO A 338 36.22 49.37 -21.95
CA PRO A 338 36.85 48.05 -21.85
C PRO A 338 36.72 47.44 -20.44
N LEU A 339 36.41 48.28 -19.44
CA LEU A 339 36.07 47.89 -18.08
C LEU A 339 34.93 46.85 -18.01
N TRP A 340 33.85 47.03 -18.78
CA TRP A 340 32.70 46.11 -18.70
C TRP A 340 33.06 44.71 -19.16
N ARG A 341 33.85 44.61 -20.24
CA ARG A 341 34.39 43.34 -20.74
C ARG A 341 35.33 42.70 -19.72
N TYR A 342 36.21 43.49 -19.12
CA TYR A 342 37.12 43.01 -18.08
C TYR A 342 36.36 42.45 -16.87
N LEU A 343 35.38 43.19 -16.34
CA LEU A 343 34.57 42.76 -15.20
C LEU A 343 33.75 41.50 -15.51
N ALA A 344 33.21 41.42 -16.73
CA ALA A 344 32.54 40.23 -17.24
C ALA A 344 33.47 39.00 -17.26
N ASP A 345 34.70 39.14 -17.74
CA ASP A 345 35.70 38.07 -17.74
C ASP A 345 36.16 37.72 -16.31
N ALA A 346 36.37 38.71 -15.45
CA ALA A 346 36.71 38.51 -14.05
C ALA A 346 35.60 37.76 -13.28
N ALA A 347 34.33 38.08 -13.56
CA ALA A 347 33.16 37.38 -13.03
C ALA A 347 33.12 35.90 -13.47
N ASN A 348 33.51 35.61 -14.71
CA ASN A 348 33.60 34.25 -15.23
C ASN A 348 34.74 33.44 -14.58
N ARG A 349 35.87 34.10 -14.24
CA ARG A 349 36.97 33.47 -13.49
C ARG A 349 36.59 33.14 -12.05
N THR A 350 35.75 33.97 -11.43
CA THR A 350 35.29 33.83 -10.05
C THR A 350 33.76 33.72 -9.93
N PRO A 351 33.16 32.64 -10.47
CA PRO A 351 31.70 32.55 -10.59
C PRO A 351 31.02 32.53 -9.21
N GLY A 352 29.81 33.09 -9.18
CA GLY A 352 28.97 33.08 -7.99
C GLY A 352 28.66 31.67 -7.46
N ARG A 353 28.28 31.60 -6.19
CA ARG A 353 27.92 30.35 -5.49
C ARG A 353 26.41 30.29 -5.20
N ARG A 354 25.87 29.07 -5.23
CA ARG A 354 24.49 28.80 -4.79
C ARG A 354 24.39 28.96 -3.29
N THR A 355 23.36 29.64 -2.81
CA THR A 355 23.03 29.65 -1.38
C THR A 355 22.29 28.36 -1.02
N TRP A 356 22.21 28.04 0.28
CA TRP A 356 21.46 26.87 0.76
C TRP A 356 19.95 26.97 0.45
N THR A 357 19.45 28.21 0.31
CA THR A 357 18.06 28.55 -0.06
C THR A 357 17.77 28.42 -1.56
N HIS A 358 18.72 27.91 -2.35
CA HIS A 358 18.50 27.70 -3.78
C HIS A 358 17.57 26.48 -3.99
N PRO A 359 16.54 26.55 -4.84
CA PRO A 359 15.54 25.48 -4.96
C PRO A 359 16.16 24.14 -5.40
N VAL A 360 17.19 24.17 -6.26
CA VAL A 360 17.91 22.95 -6.67
C VAL A 360 18.66 22.30 -5.50
N THR A 361 19.23 23.08 -4.57
CA THR A 361 19.91 22.49 -3.41
C THR A 361 18.90 21.82 -2.50
N ILE A 362 17.78 22.48 -2.20
CA ILE A 362 16.68 21.92 -1.40
C ILE A 362 16.12 20.64 -2.04
N ALA A 363 15.79 20.68 -3.34
CA ALA A 363 15.25 19.53 -4.05
C ALA A 363 16.25 18.36 -4.06
N SER A 364 17.54 18.63 -4.27
CA SER A 364 18.57 17.58 -4.23
C SER A 364 18.75 16.99 -2.83
N THR A 365 18.70 17.80 -1.77
CA THR A 365 18.78 17.29 -0.39
C THR A 365 17.56 16.46 -0.03
N VAL A 366 16.35 16.89 -0.43
CA VAL A 366 15.11 16.15 -0.21
C VAL A 366 15.13 14.81 -0.96
N ALA A 367 15.52 14.82 -2.24
CA ALA A 367 15.66 13.61 -3.04
C ALA A 367 16.67 12.63 -2.41
N LEU A 368 17.79 13.14 -1.89
CA LEU A 368 18.81 12.30 -1.26
C LEU A 368 18.33 11.70 0.07
N VAL A 369 17.61 12.47 0.88
CA VAL A 369 16.98 11.96 2.12
C VAL A 369 15.94 10.88 1.79
N LEU A 370 15.11 11.08 0.76
CA LEU A 370 14.14 10.08 0.30
C LEU A 370 14.84 8.79 -0.16
N ILE A 371 15.89 8.90 -0.97
CA ILE A 371 16.70 7.74 -1.41
C ILE A 371 17.28 7.01 -0.19
N GLY A 372 17.83 7.75 0.78
CA GLY A 372 18.34 7.19 2.03
C GLY A 372 17.28 6.41 2.81
N LEU A 373 16.09 7.01 3.00
CA LEU A 373 14.98 6.37 3.70
C LEU A 373 14.48 5.10 2.98
N CYS A 374 14.32 5.16 1.65
CA CYS A 374 13.93 3.99 0.85
C CYS A 374 14.97 2.87 0.92
N SER A 375 16.26 3.20 0.83
CA SER A 375 17.33 2.21 0.90
C SER A 375 17.39 1.52 2.28
N ALA A 376 17.21 2.28 3.37
CA ALA A 376 17.13 1.71 4.72
C ALA A 376 15.89 0.81 4.88
N GLY A 377 14.73 1.24 4.36
CA GLY A 377 13.51 0.43 4.35
C GLY A 377 13.68 -0.89 3.58
N MET A 378 14.32 -0.87 2.42
CA MET A 378 14.63 -2.06 1.64
C MET A 378 15.60 -3.01 2.37
N LEU A 379 16.64 -2.50 3.04
CA LEU A 379 17.57 -3.33 3.80
C LEU A 379 16.88 -4.05 4.97
N ILE A 380 16.07 -3.32 5.74
CA ILE A 380 15.31 -3.91 6.87
C ILE A 380 14.34 -4.98 6.34
N SER A 381 13.64 -4.70 5.24
CA SER A 381 12.74 -5.65 4.60
C SER A 381 13.45 -6.90 4.08
N GLY A 382 14.63 -6.74 3.48
CA GLY A 382 15.44 -7.85 3.02
C GLY A 382 15.92 -8.74 4.15
N MET A 383 16.43 -8.15 5.25
CA MET A 383 16.90 -8.90 6.41
C MET A 383 15.77 -9.67 7.10
N ASN A 384 14.62 -9.04 7.31
CA ASN A 384 13.50 -9.69 7.97
C ASN A 384 12.97 -10.85 7.13
N ASN A 385 12.79 -10.65 5.83
CA ASN A 385 12.35 -11.73 4.96
C ASN A 385 13.38 -12.86 4.81
N ALA A 386 14.68 -12.55 4.75
CA ALA A 386 15.74 -13.57 4.75
C ALA A 386 15.72 -14.42 6.03
N HIS A 387 15.49 -13.79 7.18
CA HIS A 387 15.34 -14.50 8.45
C HIS A 387 14.11 -15.43 8.45
N GLU A 388 12.98 -14.96 7.93
CA GLU A 388 11.75 -15.75 7.81
C GLU A 388 11.92 -16.94 6.84
N VAL A 389 12.61 -16.76 5.72
CA VAL A 389 12.99 -17.86 4.81
C VAL A 389 13.88 -18.89 5.52
N MET A 390 14.84 -18.43 6.33
CA MET A 390 15.72 -19.31 7.09
C MET A 390 14.96 -20.17 8.10
N LEU A 391 14.07 -19.56 8.91
CA LEU A 391 13.24 -20.27 9.88
C LEU A 391 12.32 -21.31 9.19
N THR A 392 11.74 -20.94 8.05
CA THR A 392 10.90 -21.83 7.25
C THR A 392 11.71 -23.02 6.70
N ARG A 393 12.95 -22.77 6.28
CA ARG A 393 13.85 -23.83 5.82
C ARG A 393 14.26 -24.76 6.96
N GLU A 394 14.44 -24.22 8.15
CA GLU A 394 14.77 -24.99 9.35
C GLU A 394 13.62 -25.92 9.76
N SER A 395 12.36 -25.46 9.73
CA SER A 395 11.20 -26.32 10.03
C SER A 395 11.03 -27.45 9.01
N LEU A 396 11.25 -27.18 7.73
CA LEU A 396 11.29 -28.21 6.67
C LEU A 396 12.44 -29.20 6.89
N GLN A 397 13.61 -28.74 7.30
CA GLN A 397 14.73 -29.63 7.61
C GLN A 397 14.47 -30.48 8.86
N ALA A 398 13.82 -29.93 9.89
CA ALA A 398 13.43 -30.68 11.08
C ALA A 398 12.48 -31.82 10.72
N LEU A 399 11.51 -31.57 9.84
CA LEU A 399 10.59 -32.59 9.33
C LEU A 399 11.31 -33.68 8.54
N ASN A 400 12.26 -33.32 7.68
CA ASN A 400 13.03 -34.28 6.88
C ASN A 400 14.05 -35.09 7.71
N ARG A 401 14.58 -34.53 8.80
CA ARG A 401 15.57 -35.21 9.66
C ARG A 401 14.93 -36.11 10.71
N ALA A 402 13.67 -35.88 11.08
CA ALA A 402 13.00 -36.69 12.09
C ALA A 402 12.89 -38.16 11.63
N SER A 403 13.50 -39.07 12.39
CA SER A 403 13.40 -40.52 12.18
C SER A 403 12.10 -41.09 12.74
N ASP A 404 11.69 -40.59 13.91
CA ASP A 404 10.64 -41.18 14.72
C ASP A 404 9.26 -40.56 14.40
N THR A 405 8.20 -41.38 14.41
CA THR A 405 6.81 -40.94 14.20
C THR A 405 6.38 -39.76 15.09
N PRO A 406 6.61 -39.76 16.43
CA PRO A 406 6.19 -38.64 17.27
C PRO A 406 6.98 -37.35 16.97
N ALA A 407 8.26 -37.46 16.63
CA ALA A 407 9.08 -36.30 16.23
C ALA A 407 8.61 -35.73 14.88
N ARG A 408 8.24 -36.60 13.91
CA ARG A 408 7.68 -36.18 12.62
C ARG A 408 6.34 -35.46 12.78
N LEU A 409 5.44 -35.95 13.65
CA LEU A 409 4.14 -35.30 13.90
C LEU A 409 4.32 -33.90 14.51
N ARG A 410 5.23 -33.74 15.49
CA ARG A 410 5.55 -32.42 16.07
C ARG A 410 6.19 -31.48 15.04
N ALA A 411 7.10 -31.98 14.22
CA ALA A 411 7.71 -31.19 13.13
C ALA A 411 6.68 -30.78 12.07
N LEU A 412 5.71 -31.65 11.76
CA LEU A 412 4.60 -31.35 10.86
C LEU A 412 3.71 -30.23 11.42
N LEU A 413 3.43 -30.25 12.73
CA LEU A 413 2.71 -29.16 13.39
C LEU A 413 3.47 -27.83 13.29
N GLY A 414 4.78 -27.84 13.53
CA GLY A 414 5.62 -26.64 13.35
C GLY A 414 5.59 -26.09 11.93
N LEU A 415 5.49 -26.96 10.92
CA LEU A 415 5.31 -26.56 9.52
C LEU A 415 3.91 -25.96 9.28
N GLN A 416 2.84 -26.55 9.83
CA GLN A 416 1.48 -26.01 9.73
C GLN A 416 1.36 -24.61 10.35
N GLN A 417 1.91 -24.42 11.55
CA GLN A 417 1.94 -23.11 12.21
C GLN A 417 2.65 -22.06 11.34
N ARG A 418 3.69 -22.48 10.61
CA ARG A 418 4.43 -21.61 9.70
C ARG A 418 3.61 -21.24 8.46
N ILE A 419 2.91 -22.20 7.88
CA ILE A 419 1.99 -21.99 6.77
C ILE A 419 0.88 -21.01 7.18
N ALA A 420 0.23 -21.26 8.32
CA ALA A 420 -0.82 -20.40 8.87
C ALA A 420 -0.33 -18.96 9.06
N LEU A 421 0.89 -18.78 9.62
CA LEU A 421 1.47 -17.45 9.78
C LEU A 421 1.65 -16.70 8.44
N HIS A 422 2.16 -17.39 7.41
CA HIS A 422 2.33 -16.76 6.09
C HIS A 422 0.99 -16.50 5.40
N GLU A 423 0.01 -17.37 5.59
CA GLU A 423 -1.35 -17.19 5.07
C GLU A 423 -2.02 -15.95 5.68
N THR A 424 -1.98 -15.78 7.00
CA THR A 424 -2.54 -14.58 7.65
C THR A 424 -1.86 -13.30 7.17
N ARG A 425 -0.52 -13.33 6.93
CA ARG A 425 0.22 -12.16 6.40
C ARG A 425 -0.14 -11.82 4.95
N VAL A 426 -0.57 -12.82 4.19
CA VAL A 426 -1.04 -12.66 2.81
C VAL A 426 -2.47 -12.12 2.78
N GLN A 427 -3.36 -12.63 3.62
CA GLN A 427 -4.79 -12.31 3.59
C GLN A 427 -5.13 -10.98 4.27
N GLU A 428 -4.61 -10.74 5.47
CA GLU A 428 -5.04 -9.60 6.30
C GLU A 428 -4.04 -8.45 6.23
N HIS A 429 -2.79 -8.67 6.69
CA HIS A 429 -1.80 -7.60 6.80
C HIS A 429 -0.36 -8.10 6.69
N THR A 430 0.32 -7.72 5.61
CA THR A 430 1.78 -7.82 5.55
C THR A 430 2.38 -6.78 6.52
N PRO A 431 3.28 -7.13 7.46
CA PRO A 431 3.89 -6.15 8.35
C PRO A 431 4.66 -5.08 7.55
N ILE A 432 4.62 -3.82 7.99
CA ILE A 432 5.20 -2.68 7.23
C ILE A 432 6.67 -2.93 6.89
N PHE A 433 7.39 -3.58 7.80
CA PHE A 433 8.80 -3.89 7.64
C PHE A 433 9.10 -4.92 6.56
N THR A 434 8.13 -5.65 6.00
CA THR A 434 8.35 -6.59 4.87
C THR A 434 7.82 -6.06 3.53
N ARG A 435 7.25 -4.84 3.49
CA ARG A 435 6.53 -4.29 2.32
C ARG A 435 7.40 -3.60 1.26
N PHE A 436 8.68 -3.34 1.50
CA PHE A 436 9.54 -2.53 0.60
C PHE A 436 9.95 -3.27 -0.70
N GLY A 437 9.00 -3.88 -1.41
CA GLY A 437 9.21 -4.58 -2.68
C GLY A 437 9.91 -5.94 -2.57
N LEU A 438 10.31 -6.35 -1.37
CA LEU A 438 11.04 -7.58 -1.10
C LEU A 438 10.19 -8.63 -0.38
N ASN A 439 8.85 -8.53 -0.39
CA ASN A 439 8.00 -9.53 0.23
C ASN A 439 8.01 -10.84 -0.57
N HIS A 440 8.34 -11.96 0.08
CA HIS A 440 8.29 -13.29 -0.52
C HIS A 440 7.25 -14.21 0.15
N ASP A 441 6.39 -13.70 1.02
CA ASP A 441 5.40 -14.50 1.77
C ASP A 441 4.55 -15.39 0.84
N HIS A 442 4.05 -14.85 -0.28
CA HIS A 442 3.31 -15.64 -1.29
C HIS A 442 4.15 -16.76 -1.92
N ALA A 443 5.40 -16.46 -2.29
CA ALA A 443 6.28 -17.43 -2.93
C ALA A 443 6.68 -18.55 -1.96
N ILE A 444 6.93 -18.19 -0.70
CA ILE A 444 7.19 -19.14 0.39
C ILE A 444 5.97 -20.02 0.62
N LEU A 445 4.78 -19.42 0.78
CA LEU A 445 3.53 -20.15 1.00
C LEU A 445 3.26 -21.17 -0.13
N ASN A 446 3.35 -20.74 -1.39
CA ASN A 446 3.18 -21.62 -2.54
C ASN A 446 4.20 -22.76 -2.58
N ALA A 447 5.44 -22.51 -2.14
CA ALA A 447 6.48 -23.53 -2.08
C ALA A 447 6.32 -24.51 -0.90
N LEU A 448 5.60 -24.15 0.16
CA LEU A 448 5.41 -25.00 1.35
C LEU A 448 4.33 -26.07 1.20
N TRP A 449 3.31 -25.84 0.36
CA TRP A 449 2.18 -26.74 0.22
C TRP A 449 2.57 -28.15 -0.26
N ALA A 450 3.44 -28.24 -1.27
CA ALA A 450 3.84 -29.54 -1.82
C ALA A 450 4.68 -30.40 -0.84
N PRO A 451 5.71 -29.86 -0.15
CA PRO A 451 6.41 -30.57 0.93
C PRO A 451 5.47 -30.99 2.07
N TYR A 452 4.56 -30.10 2.48
CA TYR A 452 3.57 -30.41 3.52
C TYR A 452 2.68 -31.58 3.12
N ALA A 453 2.06 -31.53 1.93
CA ALA A 453 1.18 -32.59 1.44
C ALA A 453 1.87 -33.95 1.36
N ARG A 454 3.14 -33.96 0.93
CA ARG A 454 3.96 -35.18 0.85
C ARG A 454 4.20 -35.81 2.22
N ALA A 455 4.40 -35.00 3.25
CA ALA A 455 4.63 -35.47 4.62
C ALA A 455 3.32 -35.81 5.35
N ALA A 456 2.27 -35.03 5.14
CA ALA A 456 0.96 -35.24 5.75
C ALA A 456 0.27 -36.51 5.26
N ARG A 457 0.43 -36.88 3.98
CA ARG A 457 -0.24 -38.04 3.40
C ARG A 457 0.01 -39.36 4.16
N PRO A 458 1.25 -39.82 4.36
CA PRO A 458 1.50 -41.08 5.09
C PRO A 458 1.22 -41.00 6.59
N LEU A 459 1.25 -39.80 7.20
CA LEU A 459 1.08 -39.63 8.65
C LEU A 459 -0.37 -39.40 9.09
N LEU A 460 -1.17 -38.74 8.25
CA LEU A 460 -2.54 -38.30 8.56
C LEU A 460 -3.55 -39.01 7.65
N VAL A 461 -3.38 -38.88 6.33
CA VAL A 461 -4.41 -39.28 5.35
C VAL A 461 -4.47 -40.80 5.20
N SER A 462 -3.32 -41.46 5.03
CA SER A 462 -3.28 -42.91 4.78
C SER A 462 -3.83 -43.75 5.94
N PRO A 463 -3.51 -43.48 7.22
CA PRO A 463 -4.12 -44.21 8.33
C PRO A 463 -5.64 -44.06 8.38
N VAL A 464 -6.16 -42.84 8.19
CA VAL A 464 -7.61 -42.59 8.15
C VAL A 464 -8.27 -43.30 6.98
N GLN A 465 -7.65 -43.23 5.80
CA GLN A 465 -8.14 -43.94 4.61
C GLN A 465 -8.23 -45.46 4.87
N GLN A 466 -7.21 -46.05 5.50
CA GLN A 466 -7.17 -47.48 5.79
C GLN A 466 -8.21 -47.91 6.82
N ASP A 467 -8.40 -47.12 7.87
CA ASP A 467 -9.40 -47.38 8.93
C ASP A 467 -10.82 -47.33 8.34
N ILE A 468 -11.13 -46.29 7.57
CA ILE A 468 -12.42 -46.15 6.88
C ILE A 468 -12.62 -47.28 5.85
N GLU A 469 -11.59 -47.62 5.06
CA GLU A 469 -11.67 -48.75 4.11
C GLU A 469 -11.94 -50.07 4.83
N GLY A 470 -11.31 -50.30 5.99
CA GLY A 470 -11.57 -51.47 6.84
C GLY A 470 -13.02 -51.53 7.31
N GLN A 471 -13.54 -50.43 7.84
CA GLN A 471 -14.93 -50.34 8.28
C GLN A 471 -15.94 -50.54 7.13
N LEU A 472 -15.64 -50.03 5.93
CA LEU A 472 -16.48 -50.24 4.74
C LEU A 472 -16.45 -51.69 4.26
N VAL A 473 -15.32 -52.39 4.41
CA VAL A 473 -15.22 -53.84 4.14
C VAL A 473 -16.07 -54.62 5.14
N ASP A 474 -15.97 -54.32 6.43
CA ASP A 474 -16.76 -54.98 7.48
C ASP A 474 -18.27 -54.76 7.26
N LEU A 475 -18.65 -53.54 6.87
CA LEU A 475 -20.03 -53.21 6.50
C LEU A 475 -20.51 -54.07 5.32
N GLY A 476 -19.67 -54.25 4.29
CA GLY A 476 -19.99 -55.08 3.13
C GLY A 476 -20.22 -56.57 3.45
N GLN A 477 -19.70 -57.06 4.57
CA GLN A 477 -19.84 -58.46 4.99
C GLN A 477 -21.06 -58.72 5.88
N MET A 478 -21.81 -57.69 6.27
CA MET A 478 -22.96 -57.83 7.16
C MET A 478 -24.15 -58.52 6.49
N SER A 479 -24.79 -59.44 7.22
CA SER A 479 -26.02 -60.09 6.76
C SER A 479 -27.18 -59.10 6.80
N THR A 480 -27.82 -58.87 5.65
CA THR A 480 -28.99 -57.99 5.51
C THR A 480 -30.31 -58.64 5.95
N ALA A 481 -30.27 -59.88 6.45
CA ALA A 481 -31.46 -60.70 6.73
C ALA A 481 -32.01 -60.54 8.17
N GLN A 482 -31.23 -60.03 9.13
CA GLN A 482 -31.69 -59.72 10.49
C GLN A 482 -31.38 -58.25 10.82
N VAL A 483 -32.41 -57.40 10.73
CA VAL A 483 -32.32 -55.97 11.06
C VAL A 483 -32.79 -55.77 12.50
N ASP A 484 -31.85 -55.59 13.43
CA ASP A 484 -32.09 -55.23 14.84
C ASP A 484 -31.64 -53.78 15.14
N ILE A 485 -31.96 -53.22 16.31
CA ILE A 485 -31.57 -51.85 16.72
C ILE A 485 -30.05 -51.62 16.58
N GLN A 486 -29.21 -52.62 16.89
CA GLN A 486 -27.76 -52.51 16.71
C GLN A 486 -27.33 -52.32 15.25
N SER A 487 -28.05 -52.94 14.30
CA SER A 487 -27.77 -52.76 12.86
C SER A 487 -28.04 -51.33 12.38
N SER A 488 -28.92 -50.59 13.08
CA SER A 488 -29.23 -49.20 12.74
C SER A 488 -28.10 -48.23 13.07
N GLN A 489 -27.43 -48.40 14.22
CA GLN A 489 -26.28 -47.58 14.60
C GLN A 489 -25.10 -47.86 13.67
N VAL A 490 -24.84 -49.14 13.37
CA VAL A 490 -23.77 -49.54 12.45
C VAL A 490 -24.02 -49.02 11.03
N ALA A 491 -25.27 -49.01 10.56
CA ALA A 491 -25.61 -48.43 9.26
C ALA A 491 -25.40 -46.90 9.23
N GLN A 492 -25.73 -46.20 10.31
CA GLN A 492 -25.47 -44.76 10.43
C GLN A 492 -23.97 -44.45 10.46
N ASP A 493 -23.20 -45.18 11.27
CA ASP A 493 -21.75 -45.04 11.35
C ASP A 493 -21.09 -45.38 10.00
N GLY A 494 -21.54 -46.45 9.35
CA GLY A 494 -21.08 -46.83 8.00
C GLY A 494 -21.42 -45.79 6.93
N GLN A 495 -22.58 -45.14 7.02
CA GLN A 495 -22.95 -44.04 6.14
C GLN A 495 -22.08 -42.80 6.38
N GLN A 496 -21.78 -42.46 7.64
CA GLN A 496 -20.88 -41.36 7.98
C GLN A 496 -19.45 -41.63 7.50
N ALA A 497 -18.95 -42.86 7.68
CA ALA A 497 -17.67 -43.31 7.17
C ALA A 497 -17.60 -43.23 5.63
N LEU A 498 -18.64 -43.70 4.94
CA LEU A 498 -18.74 -43.59 3.47
C LEU A 498 -18.79 -42.13 3.02
N LYS A 499 -19.55 -41.28 3.71
CA LYS A 499 -19.61 -39.84 3.42
C LYS A 499 -18.23 -39.20 3.56
N THR A 500 -17.51 -39.48 4.66
CA THR A 500 -16.15 -39.00 4.90
C THR A 500 -15.18 -39.49 3.82
N TYR A 501 -15.25 -40.78 3.44
CA TYR A 501 -14.42 -41.35 2.36
C TYR A 501 -14.62 -40.63 1.03
N LEU A 502 -15.89 -40.40 0.65
CA LEU A 502 -16.21 -39.71 -0.59
C LEU A 502 -15.82 -38.22 -0.56
N MET A 503 -15.94 -37.56 0.60
CA MET A 503 -15.44 -36.19 0.78
C MET A 503 -13.92 -36.14 0.63
N MET A 504 -13.18 -37.11 1.15
CA MET A 504 -11.72 -37.19 0.96
C MET A 504 -11.32 -37.46 -0.51
N ALA A 505 -12.22 -38.04 -1.31
CA ALA A 505 -12.00 -38.29 -2.74
C ALA A 505 -12.40 -37.10 -3.63
N ASP A 506 -13.39 -36.31 -3.22
CA ASP A 506 -13.93 -35.16 -3.97
C ASP A 506 -13.81 -33.84 -3.19
N PRO A 507 -12.79 -32.99 -3.49
CA PRO A 507 -12.60 -31.69 -2.86
C PRO A 507 -13.79 -30.74 -2.93
N GLN A 508 -14.65 -30.84 -3.94
CA GLN A 508 -15.80 -29.94 -4.08
C GLN A 508 -16.91 -30.25 -3.08
N ARG A 509 -16.95 -31.47 -2.56
CA ARG A 509 -17.95 -31.93 -1.58
C ARG A 509 -17.43 -31.89 -0.15
N ALA A 510 -16.20 -31.43 0.04
CA ALA A 510 -15.57 -31.38 1.34
C ALA A 510 -16.23 -30.32 2.24
N ASP A 511 -16.67 -30.79 3.40
CA ASP A 511 -17.19 -29.94 4.48
C ASP A 511 -16.25 -30.06 5.68
N PRO A 512 -15.41 -29.05 5.97
CA PRO A 512 -14.47 -29.09 7.09
C PRO A 512 -15.14 -29.32 8.45
N THR A 513 -16.37 -28.82 8.64
CA THR A 513 -17.09 -28.93 9.92
C THR A 513 -17.55 -30.35 10.19
N PHE A 514 -17.97 -31.07 9.15
CA PHE A 514 -18.31 -32.49 9.23
C PHE A 514 -17.05 -33.38 9.25
N MET A 515 -16.05 -33.08 8.43
CA MET A 515 -14.86 -33.93 8.27
C MET A 515 -13.97 -33.95 9.51
N THR A 516 -13.72 -32.80 10.15
CA THR A 516 -12.76 -32.71 11.27
C THR A 516 -13.01 -33.73 12.40
N PRO A 517 -14.23 -33.86 12.97
CA PRO A 517 -14.49 -34.87 14.00
C PRO A 517 -14.38 -36.30 13.46
N GLN A 518 -14.82 -36.56 12.23
CA GLN A 518 -14.78 -37.88 11.60
C GLN A 518 -13.35 -38.36 11.32
N LEU A 519 -12.50 -37.47 10.79
CA LEU A 519 -11.08 -37.76 10.58
C LEU A 519 -10.39 -38.07 11.91
N GLY A 520 -10.71 -37.34 12.98
CA GLY A 520 -10.16 -37.59 14.32
C GLY A 520 -10.58 -38.94 14.89
N GLN A 521 -11.83 -39.36 14.68
CA GLN A 521 -12.36 -40.66 15.10
C GLN A 521 -11.65 -41.83 14.40
N HIS A 522 -11.40 -41.70 13.09
CA HIS A 522 -10.76 -42.72 12.26
C HIS A 522 -9.22 -42.67 12.28
N TRP A 523 -8.62 -41.71 12.99
CA TRP A 523 -7.16 -41.61 13.09
C TRP A 523 -6.63 -42.42 14.28
N ASN A 524 -6.48 -43.73 14.08
CA ASN A 524 -5.97 -44.65 15.10
C ASN A 524 -4.60 -45.30 14.83
N PRO A 525 -3.56 -44.60 14.33
CA PRO A 525 -2.23 -45.20 14.19
C PRO A 525 -1.51 -45.35 15.53
N ASP A 526 -0.57 -46.30 15.57
CA ASP A 526 0.41 -46.50 16.64
C ASP A 526 1.52 -45.43 16.56
N THR A 527 1.31 -44.31 17.26
CA THR A 527 2.19 -43.13 17.15
C THR A 527 3.30 -43.06 18.20
N GLY A 528 3.22 -43.88 19.27
CA GLY A 528 4.15 -43.79 20.42
C GLY A 528 3.99 -42.50 21.24
N LEU A 529 2.93 -41.72 21.02
CA LEU A 529 2.60 -40.50 21.77
C LEU A 529 1.81 -40.82 23.04
N ARG A 530 1.86 -39.90 24.02
CA ARG A 530 0.98 -39.97 25.20
C ARG A 530 -0.48 -39.76 24.76
N PRO A 531 -1.48 -40.39 25.42
CA PRO A 531 -2.89 -40.30 24.99
C PRO A 531 -3.41 -38.87 24.84
N GLY A 532 -3.12 -37.99 25.80
CA GLY A 532 -3.54 -36.57 25.74
C GLY A 532 -2.83 -35.79 24.62
N GLU A 533 -1.55 -36.05 24.39
CA GLU A 533 -0.80 -35.43 23.30
C GLU A 533 -1.27 -35.92 21.92
N LYS A 534 -1.65 -37.20 21.82
CA LYS A 534 -2.23 -37.79 20.61
C LYS A 534 -3.53 -37.09 20.21
N LEU A 535 -4.42 -36.84 21.18
CA LEU A 535 -5.71 -36.17 20.95
C LEU A 535 -5.53 -34.71 20.52
N ASP A 536 -4.65 -33.96 21.18
CA ASP A 536 -4.40 -32.56 20.84
C ASP A 536 -3.74 -32.41 19.47
N LEU A 537 -2.71 -33.21 19.19
CA LEU A 537 -2.03 -33.19 17.89
C LEU A 537 -2.96 -33.64 16.76
N SER A 538 -3.79 -34.67 16.95
CA SER A 538 -4.70 -35.12 15.90
C SER A 538 -5.73 -34.06 15.56
N ALA A 539 -6.33 -33.42 16.56
CA ALA A 539 -7.31 -32.36 16.38
C ALA A 539 -6.72 -31.18 15.58
N GLN A 540 -5.53 -30.71 15.96
CA GLN A 540 -4.85 -29.60 15.25
C GLN A 540 -4.45 -30.00 13.82
N LEU A 541 -3.78 -31.15 13.66
CA LEU A 541 -3.24 -31.59 12.38
C LEU A 541 -4.34 -31.91 11.36
N LEU A 542 -5.38 -32.64 11.77
CA LEU A 542 -6.49 -33.06 10.90
C LEU A 542 -7.47 -31.91 10.67
N GLY A 543 -7.72 -31.06 11.66
CA GLY A 543 -8.52 -29.84 11.48
C GLY A 543 -7.90 -28.91 10.45
N PHE A 544 -6.58 -28.67 10.55
CA PHE A 544 -5.87 -27.89 9.54
C PHE A 544 -5.96 -28.52 8.15
N TRP A 545 -5.76 -29.85 8.04
CA TRP A 545 -5.87 -30.55 6.76
C TRP A 545 -7.29 -30.44 6.16
N ALA A 546 -8.33 -30.69 6.95
CA ALA A 546 -9.73 -30.62 6.51
C ALA A 546 -10.11 -29.21 6.03
N GLN A 547 -9.65 -28.17 6.73
CA GLN A 547 -9.94 -26.78 6.38
C GLN A 547 -9.32 -26.36 5.04
N HIS A 548 -8.13 -26.88 4.71
CA HIS A 548 -7.39 -26.51 3.50
C HIS A 548 -7.63 -27.46 2.32
N PHE A 549 -8.22 -28.63 2.57
CA PHE A 549 -8.51 -29.64 1.54
C PHE A 549 -9.32 -29.11 0.34
N PRO A 550 -10.37 -28.28 0.50
CA PRO A 550 -11.12 -27.72 -0.65
C PRO A 550 -10.26 -26.87 -1.60
N ALA A 551 -9.21 -26.21 -1.08
CA ALA A 551 -8.31 -25.35 -1.85
C ALA A 551 -7.17 -26.13 -2.53
N HIS A 552 -6.98 -27.41 -2.20
CA HIS A 552 -5.88 -28.24 -2.69
C HIS A 552 -6.38 -29.57 -3.28
N PRO A 553 -6.84 -29.57 -4.56
CA PRO A 553 -7.36 -30.77 -5.21
C PRO A 553 -6.36 -31.93 -5.30
N ASP A 554 -5.06 -31.63 -5.28
CA ASP A 554 -3.98 -32.60 -5.33
C ASP A 554 -3.90 -33.51 -4.08
N TRP A 555 -4.63 -33.17 -3.01
CA TRP A 555 -4.64 -33.94 -1.75
C TRP A 555 -5.65 -35.09 -1.74
N ARG A 556 -6.51 -35.19 -2.77
CA ARG A 556 -7.57 -36.20 -2.85
C ARG A 556 -7.02 -37.62 -2.78
N ILE A 557 -7.76 -38.49 -2.10
CA ILE A 557 -7.49 -39.94 -2.16
C ILE A 557 -7.99 -40.51 -3.49
N GLN A 558 -7.43 -41.63 -3.90
CA GLN A 558 -7.97 -42.41 -5.01
C GLN A 558 -9.02 -43.37 -4.44
N PRO A 559 -10.32 -43.18 -4.71
CA PRO A 559 -11.36 -44.05 -4.18
C PRO A 559 -11.28 -45.44 -4.82
N ARG A 560 -11.59 -46.47 -4.04
CA ARG A 560 -11.84 -47.83 -4.54
C ARG A 560 -13.32 -47.97 -4.87
N GLU A 561 -13.64 -47.89 -6.16
CA GLU A 561 -15.03 -47.92 -6.66
C GLU A 561 -15.78 -49.18 -6.22
N ASP A 562 -15.10 -50.33 -6.17
CA ASP A 562 -15.70 -51.60 -5.72
C ASP A 562 -16.16 -51.53 -4.25
N LEU A 563 -15.36 -50.93 -3.37
CA LEU A 563 -15.71 -50.76 -1.95
C LEU A 563 -16.88 -49.79 -1.79
N VAL A 564 -16.86 -48.69 -2.54
CA VAL A 564 -17.94 -47.69 -2.52
C VAL A 564 -19.24 -48.32 -3.02
N GLY A 565 -19.19 -49.10 -4.10
CA GLY A 565 -20.34 -49.82 -4.66
C GLY A 565 -20.94 -50.80 -3.66
N ASN A 566 -20.11 -51.67 -3.08
CA ASN A 566 -20.55 -52.66 -2.09
C ASN A 566 -21.16 -51.99 -0.85
N ALA A 567 -20.50 -50.98 -0.29
CA ALA A 567 -20.99 -50.27 0.88
C ALA A 567 -22.34 -49.57 0.60
N ARG A 568 -22.50 -48.93 -0.57
CA ARG A 568 -23.78 -48.34 -1.00
C ARG A 568 -24.87 -49.39 -1.09
N GLN A 569 -24.59 -50.54 -1.68
CA GLN A 569 -25.58 -51.59 -1.85
C GLN A 569 -26.03 -52.19 -0.51
N THR A 570 -25.10 -52.44 0.42
CA THR A 570 -25.45 -52.92 1.76
C THR A 570 -26.23 -51.88 2.56
N LEU A 571 -25.83 -50.60 2.50
CA LEU A 571 -26.58 -49.51 3.16
C LEU A 571 -27.98 -49.37 2.56
N LEU A 572 -28.13 -49.43 1.24
CA LEU A 572 -29.44 -49.39 0.58
C LEU A 572 -30.30 -50.60 0.94
N ALA A 573 -29.71 -51.78 1.14
CA ALA A 573 -30.45 -52.95 1.59
C ALA A 573 -30.95 -52.79 3.03
N ILE A 574 -30.09 -52.37 3.96
CA ILE A 574 -30.47 -52.17 5.37
C ILE A 574 -31.49 -51.03 5.52
N ILE A 575 -31.24 -49.90 4.85
CA ILE A 575 -32.14 -48.74 4.85
C ILE A 575 -33.44 -49.05 4.10
N GLY A 576 -33.36 -49.77 2.98
CA GLY A 576 -34.52 -50.15 2.16
C GLY A 576 -35.47 -51.10 2.88
N VAL A 577 -34.95 -52.04 3.67
CA VAL A 577 -35.79 -52.91 4.54
C VAL A 577 -36.54 -52.07 5.58
N ARG A 578 -35.87 -51.10 6.22
CA ARG A 578 -36.49 -50.19 7.21
C ARG A 578 -37.48 -49.20 6.60
N ASN A 579 -37.20 -48.72 5.39
CA ASN A 579 -38.03 -47.75 4.68
C ASN A 579 -39.11 -48.41 3.81
N SER A 580 -39.32 -49.72 3.96
CA SER A 580 -40.48 -50.39 3.36
C SER A 580 -41.76 -49.80 3.95
N GLU A 581 -42.75 -49.57 3.08
CA GLU A 581 -44.05 -49.00 3.45
C GLU A 581 -44.69 -49.76 4.62
N ASP A 582 -44.59 -51.10 4.61
CA ASP A 582 -45.15 -51.97 5.64
C ASP A 582 -44.48 -51.79 7.01
N THR A 583 -43.14 -51.66 7.06
CA THR A 583 -42.42 -51.47 8.32
C THR A 583 -42.69 -50.09 8.91
N ILE A 584 -42.76 -49.06 8.06
CA ILE A 584 -43.12 -47.70 8.47
C ILE A 584 -44.56 -47.70 8.99
N TYR A 585 -45.51 -48.30 8.26
CA TYR A 585 -46.91 -48.37 8.66
C TYR A 585 -47.11 -49.09 10.00
N GLN A 586 -46.50 -50.26 10.19
CA GLN A 586 -46.56 -50.98 11.46
C GLN A 586 -45.95 -50.16 12.61
N SER A 587 -44.81 -49.50 12.38
CA SER A 587 -44.20 -48.64 13.40
C SER A 587 -45.09 -47.46 13.81
N ILE A 588 -45.87 -46.91 12.87
CA ILE A 588 -46.84 -45.83 13.14
C ILE A 588 -47.97 -46.37 14.01
N LEU A 589 -48.54 -47.54 13.68
CA LEU A 589 -49.59 -48.17 14.47
C LEU A 589 -49.10 -48.51 15.89
N ASP A 590 -47.91 -49.09 16.02
CA ASP A 590 -47.28 -49.43 17.30
C ASP A 590 -47.00 -48.18 18.16
N SER A 591 -46.57 -47.08 17.53
CA SER A 591 -46.28 -45.82 18.23
C SER A 591 -47.52 -45.19 18.87
N VAL A 592 -48.69 -45.41 18.27
CA VAL A 592 -49.97 -44.95 18.81
C VAL A 592 -50.49 -45.90 19.89
N GLY A 593 -50.21 -47.21 19.78
CA GLY A 593 -50.45 -48.21 20.81
C GLY A 593 -51.88 -48.19 21.38
N HIS A 594 -52.04 -48.46 22.68
CA HIS A 594 -53.33 -48.44 23.39
C HIS A 594 -53.76 -47.03 23.86
N LYS A 595 -53.24 -45.95 23.27
CA LYS A 595 -53.56 -44.56 23.68
C LYS A 595 -55.04 -44.23 23.50
N TYR A 596 -55.71 -44.91 22.58
CA TYR A 596 -57.13 -44.77 22.29
C TYR A 596 -57.86 -46.08 22.64
N PRO A 597 -59.00 -46.03 23.34
CA PRO A 597 -59.76 -47.22 23.69
C PRO A 597 -60.47 -47.82 22.46
N ASP A 598 -60.58 -49.14 22.44
CA ASP A 598 -61.31 -49.86 21.40
C ASP A 598 -62.80 -49.52 21.43
N GLN A 599 -63.40 -49.36 20.25
CA GLN A 599 -64.83 -49.05 20.11
C GLN A 599 -65.66 -50.34 20.15
N THR A 600 -66.63 -50.33 21.06
CA THR A 600 -67.61 -51.41 21.24
C THR A 600 -69.01 -50.90 20.92
N LEU A 601 -69.97 -51.80 20.73
CA LEU A 601 -71.36 -51.39 20.53
C LEU A 601 -71.86 -50.50 21.69
N ALA A 602 -71.46 -50.80 22.93
CA ALA A 602 -71.84 -50.03 24.10
C ALA A 602 -71.24 -48.62 24.12
N SER A 603 -70.01 -48.42 23.62
CA SER A 603 -69.39 -47.09 23.52
C SER A 603 -70.04 -46.25 22.41
N LEU A 604 -70.45 -46.88 21.30
CA LEU A 604 -71.06 -46.19 20.17
C LEU A 604 -72.53 -45.84 20.38
N THR A 605 -73.22 -46.53 21.29
CA THR A 605 -74.63 -46.25 21.65
C THR A 605 -74.78 -45.66 23.05
N ALA A 606 -73.75 -44.94 23.53
CA ALA A 606 -73.74 -44.35 24.86
C ALA A 606 -75.02 -43.53 25.13
N GLY A 607 -75.70 -43.83 26.24
CA GLY A 607 -76.97 -43.19 26.62
C GLY A 607 -78.24 -43.93 26.18
N THR A 608 -78.11 -45.08 25.48
CA THR A 608 -79.23 -45.95 25.10
C THR A 608 -78.95 -47.41 25.46
N ASP A 609 -79.97 -48.19 25.81
CA ASP A 609 -79.80 -49.61 26.14
C ASP A 609 -79.91 -50.47 24.88
N THR A 610 -78.81 -51.18 24.56
CA THR A 610 -78.73 -52.11 23.42
C THR A 610 -78.97 -53.56 23.82
N ARG A 611 -79.07 -53.86 25.12
CA ARG A 611 -79.17 -55.23 25.65
C ARG A 611 -80.46 -55.90 25.16
N GLY A 612 -80.31 -57.04 24.51
CA GLY A 612 -81.43 -57.81 23.97
C GLY A 612 -82.03 -57.24 22.67
N LEU A 613 -81.38 -56.26 22.04
CA LEU A 613 -81.81 -55.68 20.77
C LEU A 613 -80.74 -55.81 19.68
N PHE A 614 -79.51 -55.40 19.95
CA PHE A 614 -78.37 -55.60 19.06
C PHE A 614 -77.28 -56.41 19.76
N ALA A 615 -76.67 -57.35 19.05
CA ALA A 615 -75.50 -58.09 19.49
C ALA A 615 -74.40 -57.99 18.44
N THR A 616 -73.15 -57.91 18.88
CA THR A 616 -71.97 -57.94 18.01
C THR A 616 -70.93 -58.88 18.60
N SER A 617 -70.12 -59.48 17.74
CA SER A 617 -68.97 -60.31 18.10
C SER A 617 -67.63 -59.62 17.79
N SER A 618 -67.65 -58.40 17.28
CA SER A 618 -66.45 -57.67 16.84
C SER A 618 -66.33 -56.32 17.56
N THR A 619 -65.10 -55.83 17.69
CA THR A 619 -64.76 -54.52 18.26
C THR A 619 -63.75 -53.85 17.33
N VAL A 620 -63.84 -52.54 17.17
CA VAL A 620 -62.89 -51.79 16.34
C VAL A 620 -61.71 -51.34 17.21
N PRO A 621 -60.45 -51.68 16.85
CA PRO A 621 -59.29 -51.20 17.59
C PRO A 621 -59.22 -49.67 17.65
N GLY A 622 -58.81 -49.12 18.80
CA GLY A 622 -58.82 -47.68 19.04
C GLY A 622 -57.99 -46.85 18.05
N VAL A 623 -56.97 -47.45 17.43
CA VAL A 623 -56.13 -46.83 16.38
C VAL A 623 -56.90 -46.49 15.10
N PHE A 624 -58.04 -47.16 14.83
CA PHE A 624 -58.92 -46.90 13.69
C PHE A 624 -60.14 -46.07 14.10
N THR A 625 -59.92 -45.03 14.91
CA THR A 625 -60.96 -44.07 15.30
C THR A 625 -60.62 -42.69 14.77
N ARG A 626 -61.63 -41.85 14.55
CA ARG A 626 -61.46 -40.46 14.13
C ARG A 626 -60.56 -39.69 15.09
N GLN A 627 -60.70 -39.96 16.39
CA GLN A 627 -59.87 -39.35 17.43
C GLN A 627 -58.40 -39.76 17.32
N ALA A 628 -58.12 -41.00 16.91
CA ALA A 628 -56.77 -41.48 16.65
C ALA A 628 -56.19 -40.87 15.37
N TRP A 629 -57.00 -40.77 14.31
CA TRP A 629 -56.65 -40.11 13.05
C TRP A 629 -56.22 -38.65 13.28
N GLU A 630 -57.14 -37.82 13.80
CA GLU A 630 -56.92 -36.37 13.99
C GLU A 630 -55.89 -36.08 15.10
N GLY A 631 -55.74 -36.98 16.06
CA GLY A 631 -54.93 -36.72 17.24
C GLY A 631 -53.48 -37.22 17.18
N SER A 632 -53.20 -38.32 16.47
CA SER A 632 -51.84 -38.91 16.46
C SER A 632 -51.42 -39.51 15.11
N ILE A 633 -52.31 -40.18 14.38
CA ILE A 633 -51.93 -40.92 13.15
C ILE A 633 -51.58 -39.97 12.00
N GLU A 634 -52.35 -38.89 11.76
CA GLU A 634 -52.04 -37.94 10.67
C GLU A 634 -50.67 -37.29 10.86
N ALA A 635 -50.38 -36.82 12.08
CA ALA A 635 -49.08 -36.25 12.43
C ALA A 635 -47.95 -37.30 12.35
N ALA A 636 -48.18 -38.53 12.80
CA ALA A 636 -47.18 -39.60 12.72
C ALA A 636 -46.85 -39.99 11.27
N ILE A 637 -47.85 -40.02 10.37
CA ILE A 637 -47.64 -40.23 8.94
C ILE A 637 -46.86 -39.05 8.33
N ASP A 638 -47.20 -37.82 8.69
CA ASP A 638 -46.50 -36.62 8.21
C ASP A 638 -45.03 -36.57 8.65
N ASP A 639 -44.77 -36.93 9.90
CA ASP A 639 -43.42 -36.98 10.46
C ASP A 639 -42.62 -38.14 9.86
N ALA A 640 -43.22 -39.32 9.67
CA ALA A 640 -42.59 -40.45 9.00
C ALA A 640 -42.24 -40.12 7.54
N ALA A 641 -43.11 -39.41 6.82
CA ALA A 641 -42.86 -38.98 5.45
C ALA A 641 -41.71 -37.96 5.34
N LYS A 642 -41.59 -37.03 6.29
CA LYS A 642 -40.50 -36.04 6.33
C LYS A 642 -39.15 -36.68 6.66
N HIS A 643 -39.11 -37.60 7.62
CA HIS A 643 -37.86 -38.21 8.09
C HIS A 643 -37.33 -39.31 7.16
N ASN A 644 -38.20 -40.04 6.47
CA ASN A 644 -37.81 -41.14 5.58
C ASN A 644 -37.84 -40.73 4.09
N GLY A 645 -38.32 -39.53 3.79
CA GLY A 645 -38.22 -38.94 2.47
C GLY A 645 -36.76 -38.75 2.07
N VAL A 646 -36.36 -39.31 0.93
CA VAL A 646 -34.98 -39.23 0.43
C VAL A 646 -34.72 -37.81 -0.08
N GLU A 647 -34.36 -36.88 0.81
CA GLU A 647 -33.61 -35.70 0.40
C GLU A 647 -32.28 -36.18 -0.20
N GLY A 648 -31.93 -35.66 -1.37
CA GLY A 648 -30.91 -36.22 -2.27
C GLY A 648 -29.53 -36.43 -1.62
N ASN A 649 -29.36 -37.59 -0.99
CA ASN A 649 -28.14 -37.94 -0.30
C ASN A 649 -27.16 -38.52 -1.32
N TRP A 650 -26.38 -37.62 -1.94
CA TRP A 650 -25.36 -37.94 -2.95
C TRP A 650 -24.40 -39.08 -2.54
N VAL A 651 -24.29 -39.35 -1.24
CA VAL A 651 -23.52 -40.45 -0.64
C VAL A 651 -24.02 -41.82 -1.07
N LEU A 652 -25.34 -42.04 -1.10
CA LEU A 652 -25.97 -43.34 -1.43
C LEU A 652 -26.23 -43.51 -2.95
N GLY A 653 -26.06 -42.43 -3.72
CA GLY A 653 -26.21 -42.42 -5.17
C GLY A 653 -27.66 -42.18 -5.60
N ASN A 654 -27.94 -40.96 -6.09
CA ASN A 654 -29.00 -40.78 -7.08
C ASN A 654 -28.50 -39.77 -8.12
N SER A 655 -28.06 -40.27 -9.27
CA SER A 655 -27.77 -39.46 -10.44
C SER A 655 -28.06 -40.31 -11.68
N ALA A 656 -29.33 -40.30 -12.07
CA ALA A 656 -29.83 -40.41 -13.45
C ALA A 656 -29.49 -41.64 -14.34
N ASN A 657 -28.66 -42.61 -13.93
CA ASN A 657 -28.24 -43.70 -14.83
C ASN A 657 -28.86 -45.10 -14.56
N SER A 658 -29.83 -45.23 -13.65
CA SER A 658 -30.56 -46.49 -13.44
C SER A 658 -31.76 -46.70 -14.39
N VAL A 659 -31.70 -46.22 -15.64
CA VAL A 659 -32.74 -46.52 -16.65
C VAL A 659 -32.42 -47.81 -17.44
N ASN A 660 -31.17 -48.29 -17.40
CA ASN A 660 -30.75 -49.45 -18.18
C ASN A 660 -30.15 -50.55 -17.29
N SER A 661 -30.98 -51.20 -16.48
CA SER A 661 -30.76 -52.58 -16.03
C SER A 661 -32.11 -53.15 -15.63
N GLY A 662 -32.67 -53.97 -16.52
CA GLY A 662 -33.91 -54.68 -16.26
C GLY A 662 -33.75 -55.70 -15.13
N SER A 663 -34.86 -55.95 -14.45
CA SER A 663 -35.08 -57.01 -13.46
C SER A 663 -34.42 -56.82 -12.08
N SER A 664 -35.08 -56.05 -11.21
CA SER A 664 -35.62 -56.58 -9.94
C SER A 664 -36.44 -55.49 -9.25
N GLN A 665 -37.62 -55.89 -8.82
CA GLN A 665 -38.64 -55.07 -8.17
C GLN A 665 -38.17 -54.80 -6.73
N ALA A 666 -37.35 -53.76 -6.53
CA ALA A 666 -36.86 -53.35 -5.23
C ALA A 666 -36.89 -51.82 -5.13
N GLY A 667 -37.87 -51.32 -4.37
CA GLY A 667 -37.91 -49.99 -3.77
C GLY A 667 -37.63 -48.81 -4.70
N THR A 668 -38.55 -48.48 -5.61
CA THR A 668 -38.62 -47.13 -6.17
C THR A 668 -38.73 -46.14 -5.01
N ALA A 669 -37.67 -45.38 -4.76
CA ALA A 669 -37.63 -44.36 -3.72
C ALA A 669 -38.76 -43.36 -3.95
N MET A 670 -39.80 -43.44 -3.13
CA MET A 670 -40.95 -42.54 -3.19
C MET A 670 -40.55 -41.16 -2.65
N THR A 671 -41.03 -40.10 -3.30
CA THR A 671 -40.91 -38.75 -2.75
C THR A 671 -41.67 -38.65 -1.41
N PRO A 672 -41.31 -37.71 -0.52
CA PRO A 672 -42.01 -37.54 0.76
C PRO A 672 -43.53 -37.46 0.61
N ASP A 673 -43.99 -36.75 -0.43
CA ASP A 673 -45.42 -36.59 -0.70
C ASP A 673 -46.07 -37.87 -1.25
N ALA A 674 -45.35 -38.65 -2.05
CA ALA A 674 -45.84 -39.94 -2.54
C ALA A 674 -45.95 -40.97 -1.40
N LEU A 675 -44.98 -41.00 -0.49
CA LEU A 675 -45.01 -41.87 0.69
C LEU A 675 -46.13 -41.46 1.65
N ARG A 676 -46.34 -40.16 1.90
CA ARG A 676 -47.47 -39.66 2.69
C ARG A 676 -48.81 -40.12 2.11
N ALA A 677 -48.97 -40.00 0.79
CA ALA A 677 -50.20 -40.40 0.11
C ALA A 677 -50.44 -41.93 0.19
N ALA A 678 -49.39 -42.73 0.00
CA ALA A 678 -49.46 -44.19 0.08
C ALA A 678 -49.84 -44.66 1.50
N LEU A 679 -49.13 -44.18 2.54
CA LEU A 679 -49.43 -44.51 3.94
C LEU A 679 -50.84 -44.07 4.36
N ARG A 680 -51.29 -42.90 3.91
CA ARG A 680 -52.67 -42.42 4.17
C ARG A 680 -53.69 -43.32 3.49
N ALA A 681 -53.47 -43.71 2.24
CA ALA A 681 -54.36 -44.61 1.52
C ALA A 681 -54.43 -45.99 2.19
N HIS A 682 -53.29 -46.54 2.62
CA HIS A 682 -53.21 -47.81 3.34
C HIS A 682 -53.98 -47.74 4.66
N TYR A 683 -53.73 -46.70 5.47
CA TYR A 683 -54.46 -46.50 6.73
C TYR A 683 -55.99 -46.43 6.52
N PHE A 684 -56.46 -45.67 5.53
CA PHE A 684 -57.90 -45.55 5.28
C PHE A 684 -58.52 -46.81 4.68
N SER A 685 -57.74 -47.63 3.97
CA SER A 685 -58.17 -48.96 3.54
C SER A 685 -58.44 -49.87 4.75
N ASP A 686 -57.47 -49.96 5.67
CA ASP A 686 -57.63 -50.72 6.92
C ASP A 686 -58.75 -50.16 7.80
N TYR A 687 -58.85 -48.83 7.89
CA TYR A 687 -59.91 -48.14 8.61
C TYR A 687 -61.29 -48.60 8.11
N ALA A 688 -61.51 -48.55 6.80
CA ALA A 688 -62.77 -48.96 6.19
C ALA A 688 -63.08 -50.45 6.42
N GLU A 689 -62.07 -51.32 6.27
CA GLU A 689 -62.22 -52.77 6.50
C GLU A 689 -62.66 -53.06 7.95
N ARG A 690 -61.98 -52.49 8.95
CA ARG A 690 -62.32 -52.74 10.37
C ARG A 690 -63.70 -52.22 10.75
N TRP A 691 -64.10 -51.07 10.22
CA TRP A 691 -65.45 -50.53 10.44
C TRP A 691 -66.53 -51.34 9.71
N GLN A 692 -66.25 -51.84 8.51
CA GLN A 692 -67.16 -52.69 7.76
C GLN A 692 -67.37 -54.04 8.46
N ASP A 693 -66.29 -54.67 8.96
CA ASP A 693 -66.38 -55.92 9.73
C ASP A 693 -67.19 -55.73 11.02
N PHE A 694 -66.97 -54.62 11.71
CA PHE A 694 -67.78 -54.26 12.88
C PHE A 694 -69.26 -54.15 12.51
N MET A 695 -69.62 -53.38 11.49
CA MET A 695 -71.02 -53.20 11.07
C MET A 695 -71.67 -54.52 10.61
N ASN A 696 -70.96 -55.34 9.85
CA ASN A 696 -71.45 -56.63 9.36
C ASN A 696 -71.65 -57.66 10.49
N SER A 697 -70.95 -57.50 11.60
CA SER A 697 -71.10 -58.36 12.78
C SER A 697 -72.32 -58.02 13.65
N ILE A 698 -72.96 -56.86 13.42
CA ILE A 698 -74.14 -56.43 14.19
C ILE A 698 -75.35 -57.25 13.76
N ARG A 699 -75.95 -57.97 14.71
CA ARG A 699 -77.16 -58.76 14.52
C ARG A 699 -78.27 -58.26 15.41
N CYS A 700 -79.50 -58.24 14.88
CA CYS A 700 -80.69 -58.05 15.69
C CYS A 700 -80.94 -59.31 16.54
N ALA A 701 -81.17 -59.14 17.84
CA ALA A 701 -81.55 -60.23 18.72
C ALA A 701 -82.99 -60.68 18.44
N ALA A 702 -83.19 -61.99 18.26
CA ALA A 702 -84.52 -62.54 18.01
C ALA A 702 -85.45 -62.31 19.21
N ALA A 703 -86.62 -61.71 18.98
CA ALA A 703 -87.67 -61.59 20.00
C ALA A 703 -88.43 -62.93 20.12
N PRO A 704 -88.39 -63.62 21.28
CA PRO A 704 -89.06 -64.91 21.44
C PRO A 704 -90.58 -64.80 21.57
N THR A 705 -91.13 -63.60 21.77
CA THR A 705 -92.57 -63.36 21.96
C THR A 705 -93.04 -62.10 21.24
N LEU A 706 -94.32 -62.05 20.85
CA LEU A 706 -94.93 -60.90 20.18
C LEU A 706 -94.81 -59.59 21.00
N PRO A 707 -95.04 -59.57 22.33
CA PRO A 707 -94.82 -58.35 23.13
C PRO A 707 -93.36 -57.88 23.13
N ALA A 708 -92.39 -58.80 23.12
CA ALA A 708 -90.97 -58.45 23.02
C ALA A 708 -90.64 -57.84 21.65
N ALA A 709 -91.22 -58.35 20.55
CA ALA A 709 -91.05 -57.80 19.21
C ALA A 709 -91.64 -56.37 19.09
N VAL A 710 -92.82 -56.14 19.66
CA VAL A 710 -93.43 -54.79 19.73
C VAL A 710 -92.58 -53.85 20.57
N GLY A 711 -92.03 -54.32 21.69
CA GLY A 711 -91.10 -53.56 22.53
C GLY A 711 -89.81 -53.17 21.79
N GLN A 712 -89.18 -54.11 21.08
CA GLN A 712 -87.99 -53.85 20.25
C GLN A 712 -88.29 -52.85 19.14
N LEU A 713 -89.39 -53.01 18.39
CA LEU A 713 -89.77 -52.07 17.33
C LEU A 713 -90.07 -50.67 17.86
N LYS A 714 -90.76 -50.56 19.01
CA LYS A 714 -91.03 -49.28 19.66
C LYS A 714 -89.74 -48.59 20.09
N LEU A 715 -88.77 -49.34 20.61
CA LEU A 715 -87.48 -48.83 21.04
C LEU A 715 -86.60 -48.40 19.85
N ILE A 716 -86.61 -49.15 18.75
CA ILE A 716 -85.92 -48.77 17.49
C ILE A 716 -86.55 -47.51 16.87
N ALA A 717 -87.87 -47.38 16.92
CA ALA A 717 -88.60 -46.25 16.34
C ALA A 717 -88.65 -44.99 17.24
N ASP A 718 -88.18 -45.06 18.48
CA ASP A 718 -88.19 -43.93 19.41
C ASP A 718 -87.17 -42.85 19.00
N ALA A 719 -87.64 -41.65 18.68
CA ALA A 719 -86.79 -40.57 18.21
C ALA A 719 -85.74 -40.08 19.23
N ARG A 720 -85.93 -40.33 20.54
CA ARG A 720 -85.02 -39.87 21.61
C ARG A 720 -84.17 -40.99 22.18
N GLN A 721 -84.72 -42.21 22.28
CA GLN A 721 -84.05 -43.33 22.97
C GLN A 721 -83.59 -44.46 22.03
N SER A 722 -83.78 -44.31 20.71
CA SER A 722 -83.37 -45.35 19.74
C SER A 722 -81.86 -45.58 19.73
N PRO A 723 -81.41 -46.81 20.07
CA PRO A 723 -80.01 -47.20 19.94
C PRO A 723 -79.55 -47.24 18.49
N LEU A 724 -80.46 -47.45 17.54
CA LEU A 724 -80.14 -47.41 16.11
C LEU A 724 -79.80 -45.97 15.67
N ILE A 725 -80.58 -44.98 16.11
CA ILE A 725 -80.28 -43.56 15.83
C ILE A 725 -78.95 -43.14 16.48
N ALA A 726 -78.70 -43.57 17.72
CA ALA A 726 -77.43 -43.30 18.40
C ALA A 726 -76.24 -43.93 17.66
N LEU A 727 -76.36 -45.21 17.25
CA LEU A 727 -75.35 -45.91 16.47
C LEU A 727 -75.08 -45.21 15.14
N MET A 728 -76.12 -44.84 14.39
CA MET A 728 -75.97 -44.15 13.10
C MET A 728 -75.30 -42.78 13.25
N LYS A 729 -75.57 -42.04 14.33
CA LYS A 729 -74.87 -40.77 14.61
C LYS A 729 -73.39 -40.99 14.92
N SER A 730 -73.06 -42.00 15.71
CA SER A 730 -71.68 -42.35 16.04
C SER A 730 -70.92 -42.84 14.80
N LEU A 731 -71.55 -43.65 13.94
CA LEU A 731 -70.99 -44.07 12.66
C LEU A 731 -70.79 -42.90 11.71
N ALA A 732 -71.74 -41.96 11.62
CA ALA A 732 -71.58 -40.75 10.82
C ALA A 732 -70.43 -39.86 11.32
N PHE A 733 -70.24 -39.78 12.65
CA PHE A 733 -69.13 -39.05 13.23
C PHE A 733 -67.78 -39.70 12.88
N GLN A 734 -67.68 -41.02 12.99
CA GLN A 734 -66.47 -41.78 12.67
C GLN A 734 -66.18 -41.78 11.16
N GLY A 735 -67.19 -41.97 10.31
CA GLY A 735 -67.06 -41.96 8.84
C GLY A 735 -66.67 -40.61 8.22
N ALA A 736 -66.68 -39.53 9.01
CA ALA A 736 -66.17 -38.22 8.61
C ALA A 736 -64.66 -38.03 8.94
N ALA A 737 -63.94 -39.08 9.34
CA ALA A 737 -62.50 -39.02 9.52
C ALA A 737 -61.78 -38.78 8.19
N GLY A 738 -60.91 -37.77 8.14
CA GLY A 738 -60.06 -37.48 6.97
C GLY A 738 -60.74 -36.77 5.79
N ALA A 739 -62.02 -36.43 5.92
CA ALA A 739 -62.77 -35.54 5.02
C ALA A 739 -62.46 -34.07 5.34
#